data_AF-A0A9D9L238-F1
#
_entry.id   AF-A0A9D9L238-F1
#
_cell.length_a   1.000
_cell.length_b   1.000
_cell.length_c   1.000
_cell.angle_alpha   90.00
_cell.angle_beta   90.00
_cell.angle_gamma   90.00
#
_symmetry.space_group_name_H-M   'P 1'
#
loop_
_entity.id
_entity.type
_entity.pdbx_description
1 polymer ?
#
loop_
_entity_poly.entity_id
_entity_poly.type
_entity_poly.pdbx_seq_one_letter_code
_entity_poly.pdbx_strand_id
1 'polypeptide(L)'
;MYVEENKKNIPSVMFDADECADMIVRHLVEWHNVREVCYVSGPEYSTYHKRTLNSFRKALASVGIELTGDRIFYGIDWIGDYSEVAENIIRHGIPDAVICCSDFTAAGVIGALAERGVNIPEDVIVTGNNRNEPLEADYINITTVDRRPESMAVEAVGKLMALIKGEEYVPAPKRPSCMLRKGVTCGCEKINYPALARAAMDGMLSNRRSGFDSYYNSMPDTLMSAGSMEEMLWKLDGFTGYLGDFKGFWICLNQGVMHVPGERLEGYSDRMMVPYSKVDGEAQVGWKLSFDRKELLPKRLDSDGPVGYIINCLHYGRVNYGYTVLSYGDSGALFDKHYIMWLRYAAGAMDKQRRQIIYNDVVSDEQIRDSLTGLMNVRGFKKVMGQQCGRFDNPDKLMRIISVDVENLRGINSVYGYSEGDKVLQKLAMVLNNSAGEDDICVRVSGDEFFIAGLLDAKHPIDEVPATLQRNLETFNKDTTKDYGVHFFTSRVTAPVTSEEILDTLPYEANYQRTLVKDNRNKQKHKAVRETEKKVFDPEERKAVAKILNDDLLTYHFQPIVSAKTGDIVAYEGLMRSAGEVKLSPVAILDHASAMGRLDDVERHTMCNLFGYYHEHKDMFKGRKLFINSIPSCPMPDKEFEELCNKYNDILDKLVIEFTEQTEASSEQLDKVLERREKYGFRVAIDDYGTGYSNISNLLTFMPNCVKIDRSLIMDIHEDKRKQHFAQNIIDYAHDNEFMALAEGVEKVEELRTLIGMGIDLIQGYLTAKPSPEVINSIDRDIKNKIKECAIGNENKRARKTYFTGSESEDELALMALDFENYTEIFVTMKDLTIKGVKDYVSDTTIRIADDLDGKLKLEDVAISDNSDIPAIVIGKHSRLTLEIAGVVELRRPIFVPAGSQVDIVGSGKLKIDTSAVFGYCIGTDIFGNFGSIGLHMDGEAELIADGERSVCIGGGSAGENSYIDISGKKVEMLVSGKHVVAIGGMENEVRININDTELYVRLNCSTGICIGSGGSPAKVNIKDTVLRYDGFGDTISGINSFTEMESTVELENDRLEIMLMGKNIIGLGSPAGRVALRARKCEFEMVCEGARAFGIGYMNSDSSIALAECTGRIRVSTSDGMCIGGRTKNVEMKDCTIECIENE
;
A
#
# COMPACT_ATOMS: atom_id res chain seq x y z
N MET A 1 -20.81 -7.14 34.91
CA MET A 1 -19.70 -7.13 35.89
C MET A 1 -20.29 -7.56 37.24
N TYR A 2 -20.16 -8.85 37.57
CA TYR A 2 -20.61 -9.37 38.87
C TYR A 2 -19.53 -9.03 39.90
N VAL A 3 -19.91 -8.34 40.98
CA VAL A 3 -18.98 -8.07 42.07
C VAL A 3 -18.98 -9.32 42.96
N GLU A 4 -17.90 -10.10 42.89
CA GLU A 4 -17.79 -11.38 43.61
C GLU A 4 -17.58 -11.23 45.11
N GLU A 5 -17.09 -10.06 45.55
CA GLU A 5 -16.85 -9.72 46.95
C GLU A 5 -17.25 -8.28 47.27
N ASN A 6 -17.87 -8.07 48.45
CA ASN A 6 -18.08 -6.73 48.98
C ASN A 6 -16.73 -6.02 49.18
N LYS A 7 -16.36 -5.13 48.26
CA LYS A 7 -15.22 -4.24 48.47
C LYS A 7 -15.58 -3.23 49.56
N LYS A 8 -14.76 -3.15 50.61
CA LYS A 8 -14.91 -2.12 51.66
C LYS A 8 -15.05 -0.75 51.00
N ASN A 9 -16.09 0.00 51.39
CA ASN A 9 -16.45 1.33 50.90
C ASN A 9 -17.03 1.41 49.47
N ILE A 10 -17.43 0.29 48.86
CA ILE A 10 -18.19 0.30 47.60
C ILE A 10 -19.57 -0.33 47.86
N PRO A 11 -20.67 0.43 47.71
CA PRO A 11 -22.03 -0.12 47.81
C PRO A 11 -22.27 -1.16 46.70
N SER A 12 -22.40 -2.42 47.08
CA SER A 12 -22.67 -3.54 46.16
C SER A 12 -24.02 -4.23 46.45
N VAL A 13 -24.60 -4.80 45.41
CA VAL A 13 -25.75 -5.71 45.48
C VAL A 13 -25.28 -7.05 44.95
N MET A 14 -25.35 -8.09 45.80
CA MET A 14 -24.91 -9.45 45.47
C MET A 14 -26.10 -10.39 45.45
N PHE A 15 -25.93 -11.49 44.70
CA PHE A 15 -26.89 -12.56 44.61
C PHE A 15 -26.94 -13.41 45.90
N ASP A 16 -28.13 -13.78 46.36
CA ASP A 16 -28.36 -14.55 47.59
C ASP A 16 -28.27 -16.07 47.32
N ALA A 17 -27.07 -16.63 47.45
CA ALA A 17 -26.81 -18.06 47.21
C ALA A 17 -27.50 -18.98 48.24
N ASP A 18 -27.78 -18.48 49.44
CA ASP A 18 -28.47 -19.26 50.49
C ASP A 18 -29.93 -19.53 50.09
N GLU A 19 -30.60 -18.55 49.48
CA GLU A 19 -31.98 -18.70 49.02
C GLU A 19 -32.10 -19.77 47.91
N CYS A 20 -31.14 -19.83 46.99
CA CYS A 20 -31.11 -20.84 45.92
C CYS A 20 -30.89 -22.25 46.46
N ALA A 21 -29.90 -22.39 47.35
CA ALA A 21 -29.56 -23.66 47.96
C ALA A 21 -30.76 -24.21 48.77
N ASP A 22 -31.45 -23.36 49.55
CA ASP A 22 -32.64 -23.75 50.30
C ASP A 22 -33.77 -24.25 49.38
N MET A 23 -34.02 -23.57 48.25
CA MET A 23 -35.06 -23.99 47.30
C MET A 23 -34.79 -25.37 46.69
N ILE A 24 -33.55 -25.64 46.26
CA ILE A 24 -33.17 -26.94 45.68
C ILE A 24 -33.22 -28.04 46.74
N VAL A 25 -32.62 -27.81 47.91
CA VAL A 25 -32.55 -28.81 48.98
C VAL A 25 -33.94 -29.18 49.48
N ARG A 26 -34.82 -28.20 49.72
CA ARG A 26 -36.21 -28.49 50.10
C ARG A 26 -36.95 -29.25 49.02
N HIS A 27 -36.75 -28.90 47.74
CA HIS A 27 -37.36 -29.66 46.66
C HIS A 27 -36.91 -31.12 46.66
N LEU A 28 -35.62 -31.40 46.83
CA LEU A 28 -35.09 -32.76 46.88
C LEU A 28 -35.63 -33.55 48.09
N VAL A 29 -35.65 -32.95 49.28
CA VAL A 29 -36.06 -33.66 50.51
C VAL A 29 -37.57 -33.78 50.63
N GLU A 30 -38.33 -32.70 50.41
CA GLU A 30 -39.79 -32.69 50.64
C GLU A 30 -40.57 -33.42 49.53
N TRP A 31 -40.10 -33.35 48.27
CA TRP A 31 -40.79 -33.96 47.12
C TRP A 31 -40.25 -35.33 46.74
N HIS A 32 -38.93 -35.54 46.87
CA HIS A 32 -38.28 -36.78 46.42
C HIS A 32 -37.76 -37.64 47.57
N ASN A 33 -37.90 -37.19 48.82
CA ASN A 33 -37.44 -37.92 50.02
C ASN A 33 -35.95 -38.34 49.91
N VAL A 34 -35.13 -37.47 49.31
CA VAL A 34 -33.68 -37.62 49.18
C VAL A 34 -33.02 -37.66 50.56
N ARG A 35 -32.10 -38.60 50.78
CA ARG A 35 -31.37 -38.80 52.04
C ARG A 35 -29.86 -38.81 51.85
N GLU A 36 -29.37 -39.31 50.72
CA GLU A 36 -27.96 -39.28 50.34
C GLU A 36 -27.74 -38.35 49.15
N VAL A 37 -26.76 -37.46 49.27
CA VAL A 37 -26.43 -36.48 48.22
C VAL A 37 -24.94 -36.44 47.94
N CYS A 38 -24.59 -36.23 46.67
CA CYS A 38 -23.27 -35.77 46.27
C CYS A 38 -23.34 -34.31 45.81
N TYR A 39 -22.26 -33.56 45.99
CA TYR A 39 -22.14 -32.21 45.46
C TYR A 39 -21.00 -32.13 44.46
N VAL A 40 -21.28 -31.62 43.26
CA VAL A 40 -20.25 -31.35 42.24
C VAL A 40 -20.04 -29.84 42.17
N SER A 41 -18.88 -29.41 42.65
CA SER A 41 -18.42 -28.03 42.62
C SER A 41 -17.66 -27.72 41.32
N GLY A 42 -17.35 -26.44 41.11
CA GLY A 42 -16.40 -25.99 40.10
C GLY A 42 -14.96 -26.01 40.64
N PRO A 43 -14.04 -25.22 40.05
CA PRO A 43 -12.64 -25.27 40.43
C PRO A 43 -12.42 -24.92 41.91
N GLU A 44 -11.62 -25.74 42.62
CA GLU A 44 -11.45 -25.65 44.07
C GLU A 44 -10.86 -24.31 44.52
N TYR A 45 -10.10 -23.62 43.68
CA TYR A 45 -9.53 -22.30 44.01
C TYR A 45 -10.56 -21.16 43.98
N SER A 46 -11.74 -21.35 43.37
CA SER A 46 -12.71 -20.27 43.16
C SER A 46 -13.48 -19.89 44.43
N THR A 47 -13.43 -18.61 44.79
CA THR A 47 -14.17 -18.04 45.94
C THR A 47 -15.68 -18.14 45.75
N TYR A 48 -16.18 -17.96 44.53
CA TYR A 48 -17.59 -18.15 44.17
C TYR A 48 -18.06 -19.59 44.44
N HIS A 49 -17.31 -20.60 43.99
CA HIS A 49 -17.66 -22.01 44.18
C HIS A 49 -17.62 -22.44 45.65
N LYS A 50 -16.63 -21.96 46.40
CA LYS A 50 -16.57 -22.17 47.86
C LYS A 50 -17.80 -21.58 48.57
N ARG A 51 -18.23 -20.38 48.18
CA ARG A 51 -19.42 -19.73 48.76
C ARG A 51 -20.68 -20.55 48.48
N THR A 52 -20.87 -20.95 47.22
CA THR A 52 -22.04 -21.75 46.81
C THR A 52 -22.07 -23.11 47.54
N LEU A 53 -20.93 -23.82 47.62
CA LEU A 53 -20.83 -25.06 48.39
C LEU A 53 -21.21 -24.86 49.87
N ASN A 54 -20.76 -23.76 50.50
CA ASN A 54 -21.10 -23.46 51.89
C ASN A 54 -22.60 -23.19 52.07
N SER A 55 -23.25 -22.50 51.13
CA SER A 55 -24.71 -22.31 51.13
C SER A 55 -25.45 -23.65 51.06
N PHE A 56 -25.02 -24.58 50.19
CA PHE A 56 -25.60 -25.92 50.11
C PHE A 56 -25.34 -26.77 51.36
N ARG A 57 -24.13 -26.74 51.93
CA ARG A 57 -23.85 -27.39 53.22
C ARG A 57 -24.79 -26.91 54.32
N LYS A 58 -25.02 -25.60 54.41
CA LYS A 58 -25.92 -24.98 55.39
C LYS A 58 -27.37 -25.41 55.15
N ALA A 59 -27.84 -25.43 53.90
CA ALA A 59 -29.18 -25.88 53.55
C ALA A 59 -29.41 -27.37 53.87
N LEU A 60 -28.48 -28.25 53.50
CA LEU A 60 -28.53 -29.69 53.78
C LEU A 60 -28.52 -29.98 55.29
N ALA A 61 -27.66 -29.30 56.04
CA ALA A 61 -27.60 -29.44 57.49
C ALA A 61 -28.93 -29.05 58.17
N SER A 62 -29.66 -28.06 57.63
CA SER A 62 -30.95 -27.61 58.18
C SER A 62 -32.07 -28.65 58.07
N VAL A 63 -31.92 -29.60 57.15
CA VAL A 63 -32.86 -30.73 56.93
C VAL A 63 -32.30 -32.07 57.43
N GLY A 64 -31.16 -32.05 58.13
CA GLY A 64 -30.57 -33.23 58.76
C GLY A 64 -29.74 -34.12 57.83
N ILE A 65 -29.29 -33.62 56.67
CA ILE A 65 -28.39 -34.33 55.76
C ILE A 65 -26.97 -33.79 55.91
N GLU A 66 -26.01 -34.66 56.22
CA GLU A 66 -24.59 -34.30 56.35
C GLU A 66 -23.86 -34.54 55.03
N LEU A 67 -23.23 -33.49 54.47
CA LEU A 67 -22.40 -33.57 53.26
C LEU A 67 -20.93 -33.75 53.66
N THR A 68 -20.47 -35.01 53.68
CA THR A 68 -19.09 -35.38 54.01
C THR A 68 -18.12 -35.07 52.87
N GLY A 69 -16.83 -34.92 53.18
CA GLY A 69 -15.82 -34.48 52.20
C GLY A 69 -15.63 -35.43 51.00
N ASP A 70 -15.81 -36.73 51.22
CA ASP A 70 -15.76 -37.80 50.22
C ASP A 70 -16.97 -37.83 49.26
N ARG A 71 -18.01 -37.04 49.55
CA ARG A 71 -19.20 -36.85 48.70
C ARG A 71 -19.16 -35.51 47.95
N ILE A 72 -18.01 -34.82 47.96
CA ILE A 72 -17.80 -33.55 47.26
C ILE A 72 -16.77 -33.77 46.15
N PHE A 73 -17.19 -33.49 44.92
CA PHE A 73 -16.35 -33.62 43.74
C PHE A 73 -16.14 -32.25 43.10
N TYR A 74 -15.00 -32.05 42.44
CA TYR A 74 -14.64 -30.77 41.83
C TYR A 74 -14.51 -30.94 40.32
N GLY A 75 -15.07 -30.00 39.55
CA GLY A 75 -15.02 -29.95 38.09
C GLY A 75 -14.54 -28.58 37.59
N ILE A 76 -14.53 -28.39 36.26
CA ILE A 76 -13.97 -27.20 35.60
C ILE A 76 -15.02 -26.08 35.38
N ASP A 77 -16.31 -26.35 35.63
CA ASP A 77 -17.47 -25.44 35.52
C ASP A 77 -17.72 -24.75 34.16
N TRP A 78 -16.91 -25.01 33.13
CA TRP A 78 -17.08 -24.47 31.76
C TRP A 78 -16.54 -25.49 30.75
N ILE A 79 -17.41 -26.38 30.25
CA ILE A 79 -17.15 -27.50 29.29
C ILE A 79 -15.83 -28.26 29.54
N GLY A 80 -15.92 -29.42 30.19
CA GLY A 80 -14.81 -30.34 30.41
C GLY A 80 -15.29 -31.80 30.49
N ASP A 81 -14.36 -32.74 30.52
CA ASP A 81 -14.66 -34.16 30.68
C ASP A 81 -15.03 -34.47 32.14
N TYR A 82 -16.28 -34.90 32.38
CA TYR A 82 -16.79 -35.28 33.70
C TYR A 82 -16.65 -36.79 33.98
N SER A 83 -15.91 -37.52 33.15
CA SER A 83 -15.66 -38.96 33.29
C SER A 83 -15.13 -39.34 34.67
N GLU A 84 -14.11 -38.64 35.16
CA GLU A 84 -13.51 -38.93 36.47
C GLU A 84 -14.50 -38.61 37.62
N VAL A 85 -15.24 -37.52 37.50
CA VAL A 85 -16.28 -37.14 38.48
C VAL A 85 -17.36 -38.23 38.54
N ALA A 86 -17.83 -38.71 37.39
CA ALA A 86 -18.81 -39.79 37.31
C ALA A 86 -18.27 -41.11 37.88
N GLU A 87 -17.02 -41.47 37.59
CA GLU A 87 -16.37 -42.67 38.16
C GLU A 87 -16.25 -42.59 39.68
N ASN A 88 -15.90 -41.42 40.21
CA ASN A 88 -15.79 -41.22 41.64
C ASN A 88 -17.18 -41.26 42.33
N ILE A 89 -18.22 -40.71 41.71
CA ILE A 89 -19.60 -40.85 42.19
C ILE A 89 -19.99 -42.34 42.25
N ILE A 90 -19.77 -43.10 41.17
CA ILE A 90 -20.10 -44.53 41.11
C ILE A 90 -19.29 -45.34 42.14
N ARG A 91 -18.00 -45.02 42.31
CA ARG A 91 -17.10 -45.70 43.27
C ARG A 91 -17.56 -45.52 44.72
N HIS A 92 -18.14 -44.38 45.07
CA HIS A 92 -18.69 -44.10 46.41
C HIS A 92 -20.15 -44.54 46.57
N GLY A 93 -20.72 -45.20 45.55
CA GLY A 93 -22.12 -45.59 45.49
C GLY A 93 -23.01 -44.44 45.01
N ILE A 94 -23.89 -44.74 44.05
CA ILE A 94 -24.81 -43.78 43.44
C ILE A 94 -25.73 -43.19 44.54
N PRO A 95 -25.73 -41.86 44.75
CA PRO A 95 -26.58 -41.21 45.76
C PRO A 95 -28.04 -41.08 45.26
N ASP A 96 -28.95 -40.64 46.14
CA ASP A 96 -30.32 -40.30 45.71
C ASP A 96 -30.33 -39.05 44.79
N ALA A 97 -29.41 -38.09 45.04
CA ALA A 97 -29.26 -36.91 44.20
C ALA A 97 -27.82 -36.39 44.08
N VAL A 98 -27.48 -35.82 42.92
CA VAL A 98 -26.26 -35.08 42.65
C VAL A 98 -26.61 -33.60 42.43
N ILE A 99 -26.11 -32.73 43.31
CA ILE A 99 -26.31 -31.29 43.24
C ILE A 99 -25.08 -30.66 42.58
N CYS A 100 -25.26 -29.99 41.45
CA CYS A 100 -24.18 -29.36 40.70
C CYS A 100 -24.15 -27.83 40.93
N CYS A 101 -22.96 -27.23 40.88
CA CYS A 101 -22.78 -25.79 41.09
C CYS A 101 -23.37 -24.89 39.99
N SER A 102 -23.55 -25.43 38.78
CA SER A 102 -24.12 -24.77 37.61
C SER A 102 -24.89 -25.78 36.74
N ASP A 103 -25.62 -25.26 35.75
CA ASP A 103 -26.36 -26.08 34.79
C ASP A 103 -25.42 -26.76 33.77
N PHE A 104 -24.25 -26.16 33.47
CA PHE A 104 -23.21 -26.80 32.66
C PHE A 104 -22.59 -28.00 33.35
N THR A 105 -22.28 -27.85 34.64
CA THR A 105 -21.77 -28.96 35.46
C THR A 105 -22.81 -30.09 35.53
N ALA A 106 -24.10 -29.75 35.70
CA ALA A 106 -25.17 -30.74 35.64
C ALA A 106 -25.26 -31.45 34.29
N ALA A 107 -25.19 -30.73 33.17
CA ALA A 107 -25.21 -31.32 31.83
C ALA A 107 -24.03 -32.28 31.61
N GLY A 108 -22.82 -31.89 32.01
CA GLY A 108 -21.62 -32.71 31.91
C GLY A 108 -21.68 -33.97 32.76
N VAL A 109 -22.13 -33.86 34.01
CA VAL A 109 -22.35 -35.00 34.92
C VAL A 109 -23.41 -35.94 34.38
N ILE A 110 -24.52 -35.43 33.84
CA ILE A 110 -25.57 -36.23 33.20
C ILE A 110 -24.99 -37.05 32.05
N GLY A 111 -24.22 -36.42 31.16
CA GLY A 111 -23.57 -37.11 30.04
C GLY A 111 -22.63 -38.22 30.50
N ALA A 112 -21.72 -37.91 31.43
CA ALA A 112 -20.71 -38.85 31.90
C ALA A 112 -21.28 -40.04 32.70
N LEU A 113 -22.38 -39.82 33.45
CA LEU A 113 -23.11 -40.88 34.15
C LEU A 113 -23.92 -41.75 33.18
N ALA A 114 -24.58 -41.13 32.19
CA ALA A 114 -25.36 -41.85 31.18
C ALA A 114 -24.48 -42.78 30.32
N GLU A 115 -23.29 -42.33 29.92
CA GLU A 115 -22.30 -43.17 29.21
C GLU A 115 -21.89 -44.42 30.01
N ARG A 116 -22.01 -44.36 31.34
CA ARG A 116 -21.70 -45.45 32.27
C ARG A 116 -22.93 -46.26 32.68
N GLY A 117 -24.06 -46.04 32.01
CA GLY A 117 -25.30 -46.80 32.19
C GLY A 117 -26.14 -46.38 33.39
N VAL A 118 -25.89 -45.21 33.98
CA VAL A 118 -26.73 -44.64 35.05
C VAL A 118 -27.83 -43.79 34.41
N ASN A 119 -29.09 -44.08 34.72
CA ASN A 119 -30.26 -43.38 34.19
C ASN A 119 -30.65 -42.19 35.07
N ILE A 120 -30.98 -41.07 34.43
CA ILE A 120 -31.44 -39.85 35.09
C ILE A 120 -32.88 -39.58 34.63
N PRO A 121 -33.87 -39.45 35.52
CA PRO A 121 -33.76 -39.44 36.99
C PRO A 121 -33.86 -40.81 37.68
N GLU A 122 -34.03 -41.92 36.95
CA GLU A 122 -34.45 -43.21 37.52
C GLU A 122 -33.46 -43.82 38.53
N ASP A 123 -32.15 -43.71 38.25
CA ASP A 123 -31.11 -44.21 39.14
C ASP A 123 -30.55 -43.11 40.05
N VAL A 124 -30.55 -41.85 39.59
CA VAL A 124 -30.10 -40.68 40.36
C VAL A 124 -30.71 -39.37 39.86
N ILE A 125 -31.12 -38.50 40.78
CA ILE A 125 -31.57 -37.14 40.45
C ILE A 125 -30.36 -36.24 40.21
N VAL A 126 -30.39 -35.38 39.19
CA VAL A 126 -29.34 -34.37 38.98
C VAL A 126 -29.93 -32.97 38.93
N THR A 127 -29.41 -32.03 39.71
CA THR A 127 -29.86 -30.62 39.70
C THR A 127 -28.73 -29.66 39.36
N GLY A 128 -29.06 -28.59 38.63
CA GLY A 128 -28.23 -27.41 38.46
C GLY A 128 -28.52 -26.34 39.52
N ASN A 129 -27.94 -25.15 39.34
CA ASN A 129 -28.07 -24.03 40.29
C ASN A 129 -27.98 -22.64 39.62
N ASN A 130 -27.85 -22.54 38.30
CA ASN A 130 -27.78 -21.26 37.59
C ASN A 130 -28.10 -21.38 36.10
N ARG A 131 -29.28 -20.91 35.69
CA ARG A 131 -29.71 -20.92 34.28
C ARG A 131 -29.15 -19.76 33.43
N ASN A 132 -28.64 -18.68 34.01
CA ASN A 132 -28.32 -17.43 33.26
C ASN A 132 -27.04 -17.48 32.40
N GLU A 133 -26.59 -18.67 32.02
CA GLU A 133 -25.43 -18.91 31.15
C GLU A 133 -25.92 -19.47 29.79
N PRO A 134 -25.19 -19.20 28.68
CA PRO A 134 -25.79 -19.03 27.36
C PRO A 134 -26.56 -20.28 26.89
N LEU A 135 -27.84 -20.07 26.55
CA LEU A 135 -28.82 -20.75 25.65
C LEU A 135 -28.70 -22.26 25.26
N GLU A 136 -27.67 -23.00 25.67
CA GLU A 136 -27.38 -24.38 25.26
C GLU A 136 -27.85 -25.41 26.30
N ALA A 137 -28.11 -25.04 27.55
CA ALA A 137 -28.62 -25.97 28.56
C ALA A 137 -30.14 -26.22 28.48
N ASP A 138 -30.90 -25.38 27.75
CA ASP A 138 -32.36 -25.49 27.65
C ASP A 138 -32.82 -26.76 26.89
N TYR A 139 -31.92 -27.42 26.13
CA TYR A 139 -32.22 -28.70 25.45
C TYR A 139 -32.40 -29.88 26.41
N ILE A 140 -31.74 -29.87 27.57
CA ILE A 140 -31.77 -30.98 28.53
C ILE A 140 -32.90 -30.78 29.56
N ASN A 141 -33.45 -29.56 29.68
CA ASN A 141 -34.49 -29.17 30.64
C ASN A 141 -34.16 -29.62 32.08
N ILE A 142 -33.01 -29.17 32.57
CA ILE A 142 -32.45 -29.51 33.89
C ILE A 142 -33.28 -28.87 35.01
N THR A 143 -33.50 -29.59 36.11
CA THR A 143 -34.07 -29.03 37.34
C THR A 143 -33.04 -28.09 37.99
N THR A 144 -33.40 -26.81 38.11
CA THR A 144 -32.47 -25.74 38.50
C THR A 144 -33.20 -24.58 39.18
N VAL A 145 -32.53 -23.46 39.40
CA VAL A 145 -33.07 -22.22 39.95
C VAL A 145 -32.84 -21.06 38.97
N ASP A 146 -33.92 -20.37 38.60
CA ASP A 146 -33.91 -19.16 37.79
C ASP A 146 -33.57 -17.95 38.67
N ARG A 147 -32.53 -17.21 38.29
CA ARG A 147 -32.17 -15.94 38.95
C ARG A 147 -33.12 -14.83 38.51
N ARG A 148 -33.49 -13.92 39.41
CA ARG A 148 -34.34 -12.75 39.11
C ARG A 148 -33.54 -11.45 39.18
N PRO A 149 -32.80 -11.09 38.12
CA PRO A 149 -31.92 -9.92 38.10
C PRO A 149 -32.69 -8.60 38.29
N GLU A 150 -34.00 -8.57 38.01
CA GLU A 150 -34.85 -7.39 38.17
C GLU A 150 -34.92 -6.94 39.62
N SER A 151 -35.02 -7.88 40.56
CA SER A 151 -35.06 -7.56 42.01
C SER A 151 -33.74 -6.95 42.48
N MET A 152 -32.62 -7.46 41.95
CA MET A 152 -31.29 -6.92 42.23
C MET A 152 -31.07 -5.55 41.60
N ALA A 153 -31.59 -5.34 40.38
CA ALA A 153 -31.52 -4.05 39.69
C ALA A 153 -32.31 -2.97 40.45
N VAL A 154 -33.50 -3.30 40.95
CA VAL A 154 -34.30 -2.39 41.79
C VAL A 154 -33.54 -2.01 43.06
N GLU A 155 -32.89 -2.97 43.72
CA GLU A 155 -32.06 -2.69 44.90
C GLU A 155 -30.83 -1.83 44.56
N ALA A 156 -30.16 -2.12 43.45
CA ALA A 156 -28.98 -1.39 43.01
C ALA A 156 -29.31 0.07 42.65
N VAL A 157 -30.38 0.29 41.88
CA VAL A 157 -30.89 1.62 41.56
C VAL A 157 -31.36 2.33 42.83
N GLY A 158 -32.03 1.63 43.73
CA GLY A 158 -32.45 2.18 45.02
C GLY A 158 -31.27 2.69 45.86
N LYS A 159 -30.21 1.88 46.00
CA LYS A 159 -28.97 2.28 46.69
C LYS A 159 -28.29 3.44 45.99
N LEU A 160 -28.22 3.43 44.66
CA LEU A 160 -27.65 4.52 43.86
C LEU A 160 -28.41 5.83 44.04
N MET A 161 -29.74 5.79 44.01
CA MET A 161 -30.59 6.97 44.19
C MET A 161 -30.48 7.54 45.61
N ALA A 162 -30.38 6.68 46.63
CA ALA A 162 -30.14 7.10 48.01
C ALA A 162 -28.77 7.81 48.14
N LEU A 163 -27.72 7.25 47.52
CA LEU A 163 -26.39 7.86 47.48
C LEU A 163 -26.39 9.22 46.77
N ILE A 164 -27.07 9.33 45.63
CA ILE A 164 -27.20 10.59 44.88
C ILE A 164 -27.92 11.66 45.71
N LYS A 165 -28.92 11.27 46.50
CA LYS A 165 -29.71 12.18 47.34
C LYS A 165 -29.09 12.46 48.71
N GLY A 166 -28.04 11.73 49.11
CA GLY A 166 -27.48 11.80 50.46
C GLY A 166 -28.39 11.21 51.53
N GLU A 167 -29.26 10.26 51.16
CA GLU A 167 -30.23 9.60 52.03
C GLU A 167 -29.76 8.17 52.38
N GLU A 168 -30.27 7.61 53.48
CA GLU A 168 -30.04 6.21 53.82
C GLU A 168 -31.00 5.30 53.02
N TYR A 169 -30.49 4.23 52.42
CA TYR A 169 -31.31 3.31 51.63
C TYR A 169 -32.22 2.48 52.54
N VAL A 170 -33.54 2.60 52.35
CA VAL A 170 -34.54 1.74 53.00
C VAL A 170 -34.90 0.57 52.07
N PRO A 171 -34.63 -0.70 52.46
CA PRO A 171 -34.94 -1.85 51.63
C PRO A 171 -36.45 -2.01 51.39
N ALA A 172 -36.84 -2.27 50.14
CA ALA A 172 -38.20 -2.70 49.83
C ALA A 172 -38.48 -4.12 50.41
N PRO A 173 -39.75 -4.54 50.60
CA PRO A 173 -40.08 -5.89 51.04
C PRO A 173 -39.38 -6.94 50.16
N LYS A 174 -38.65 -7.88 50.76
CA LYS A 174 -37.80 -8.85 50.06
C LYS A 174 -38.66 -9.68 49.10
N ARG A 175 -38.54 -9.42 47.80
CA ARG A 175 -39.04 -10.33 46.75
C ARG A 175 -38.04 -11.48 46.61
N PRO A 176 -38.48 -12.70 46.28
CA PRO A 176 -37.55 -13.81 46.07
C PRO A 176 -36.53 -13.45 44.99
N SER A 177 -35.24 -13.59 45.32
CA SER A 177 -34.14 -13.28 44.39
C SER A 177 -33.97 -14.36 43.31
N CYS A 178 -34.68 -15.47 43.47
CA CYS A 178 -34.65 -16.62 42.59
C CYS A 178 -35.99 -17.40 42.57
N MET A 179 -36.15 -18.33 41.65
CA MET A 179 -37.30 -19.24 41.57
C MET A 179 -36.84 -20.66 41.20
N LEU A 180 -37.34 -21.67 41.91
CA LEU A 180 -37.14 -23.07 41.52
C LEU A 180 -37.83 -23.38 40.19
N ARG A 181 -37.08 -23.94 39.25
CA ARG A 181 -37.56 -24.47 37.99
C ARG A 181 -37.43 -25.99 37.98
N LYS A 182 -38.57 -26.67 37.91
CA LYS A 182 -38.63 -28.13 37.81
C LYS A 182 -38.36 -28.54 36.36
N GLY A 183 -37.40 -29.43 36.17
CA GLY A 183 -37.03 -30.02 34.90
C GLY A 183 -37.33 -31.52 34.86
N VAL A 184 -36.83 -32.18 33.82
CA VAL A 184 -36.99 -33.65 33.67
C VAL A 184 -35.99 -34.43 34.53
N THR A 185 -34.88 -33.81 34.94
CA THR A 185 -33.77 -34.46 35.67
C THR A 185 -34.06 -34.77 37.14
N CYS A 186 -35.20 -34.30 37.67
CA CYS A 186 -35.76 -34.78 38.93
C CYS A 186 -37.06 -35.57 38.76
N GLY A 187 -37.51 -35.80 37.52
CA GLY A 187 -38.74 -36.57 37.23
C GLY A 187 -40.06 -35.85 37.49
N CYS A 188 -40.06 -34.57 37.91
CA CYS A 188 -41.29 -33.82 38.14
C CYS A 188 -42.01 -33.41 36.84
N GLU A 189 -41.27 -33.17 35.76
CA GLU A 189 -41.79 -32.74 34.47
C GLU A 189 -41.53 -33.80 33.39
N LYS A 190 -42.35 -33.80 32.33
CA LYS A 190 -42.16 -34.65 31.15
C LYS A 190 -41.59 -33.85 29.97
N ILE A 191 -40.84 -34.50 29.08
CA ILE A 191 -40.28 -33.87 27.87
C ILE A 191 -41.42 -33.33 26.99
N ASN A 192 -41.41 -32.01 26.74
CA ASN A 192 -42.33 -31.32 25.84
C ASN A 192 -41.63 -31.05 24.49
N TYR A 193 -41.69 -32.02 23.58
CA TYR A 193 -41.01 -31.94 22.28
C TYR A 193 -41.34 -30.68 21.46
N PRO A 194 -42.60 -30.22 21.36
CA PRO A 194 -42.91 -28.97 20.65
C PRO A 194 -42.26 -27.72 21.23
N ALA A 195 -42.19 -27.60 22.56
CA ALA A 195 -41.53 -26.46 23.21
C ALA A 195 -40.01 -26.51 23.01
N LEU A 196 -39.42 -27.71 23.12
CA LEU A 196 -37.99 -27.95 22.88
C LEU A 196 -37.60 -27.63 21.43
N ALA A 197 -38.42 -28.06 20.46
CA ALA A 197 -38.18 -27.81 19.04
C ALA A 197 -38.29 -26.32 18.68
N ARG A 198 -39.19 -25.57 19.33
CA ARG A 198 -39.25 -24.10 19.17
C ARG A 198 -38.01 -23.41 19.74
N ALA A 199 -37.63 -23.76 20.97
CA ALA A 199 -36.42 -23.21 21.59
C ALA A 199 -35.16 -23.53 20.76
N ALA A 200 -35.06 -24.75 20.23
CA ALA A 200 -34.01 -25.17 19.31
C ALA A 200 -33.98 -24.34 18.03
N MET A 201 -35.15 -24.13 17.39
CA MET A 201 -35.26 -23.29 16.21
C MET A 201 -34.89 -21.84 16.49
N ASP A 202 -35.35 -21.28 17.62
CA ASP A 202 -35.05 -19.90 18.00
C ASP A 202 -33.54 -19.72 18.24
N GLY A 203 -32.88 -20.70 18.86
CA GLY A 203 -31.41 -20.75 19.02
C GLY A 203 -30.64 -20.91 17.70
N MET A 204 -31.15 -21.71 16.76
CA MET A 204 -30.56 -21.83 15.42
C MET A 204 -30.76 -20.56 14.58
N LEU A 205 -31.91 -19.88 14.72
CA LEU A 205 -32.22 -18.64 14.03
C LEU A 205 -31.43 -17.45 14.61
N SER A 206 -31.17 -17.42 15.92
CA SER A 206 -30.27 -16.44 16.54
C SER A 206 -28.81 -16.67 16.11
N ASN A 207 -28.37 -17.92 16.00
CA ASN A 207 -27.06 -18.28 15.42
C ASN A 207 -26.94 -18.00 13.91
N ARG A 208 -28.06 -17.85 13.18
CA ARG A 208 -28.04 -17.30 11.81
C ARG A 208 -27.92 -15.77 11.80
N ARG A 209 -28.48 -15.08 12.80
CA ARG A 209 -28.37 -13.62 12.95
C ARG A 209 -26.97 -13.18 13.41
N SER A 210 -26.20 -14.05 14.07
CA SER A 210 -24.79 -13.84 14.42
C SER A 210 -23.81 -13.95 13.24
N GLY A 211 -24.30 -13.92 12.00
CA GLY A 211 -23.50 -13.96 10.76
C GLY A 211 -22.52 -12.80 10.56
N PHE A 212 -22.36 -11.90 11.54
CA PHE A 212 -21.28 -10.93 11.57
C PHE A 212 -19.89 -11.60 11.63
N ASP A 213 -19.81 -12.80 12.22
CA ASP A 213 -18.58 -13.62 12.29
C ASP A 213 -18.48 -14.64 11.12
N SER A 214 -19.34 -14.53 10.10
CA SER A 214 -19.34 -15.43 8.93
C SER A 214 -18.20 -15.11 7.96
N TYR A 215 -17.78 -16.12 7.19
CA TYR A 215 -16.83 -16.06 6.06
C TYR A 215 -17.20 -15.05 4.94
N TYR A 216 -18.35 -14.37 5.05
CA TYR A 216 -18.86 -13.38 4.10
C TYR A 216 -18.90 -11.94 4.66
N ASN A 217 -18.26 -11.65 5.80
CA ASN A 217 -18.23 -10.29 6.33
C ASN A 217 -17.25 -9.41 5.53
N SER A 218 -17.77 -8.72 4.51
CA SER A 218 -17.01 -7.79 3.68
C SER A 218 -16.95 -6.36 4.25
N MET A 219 -17.38 -6.13 5.51
CA MET A 219 -17.44 -4.78 6.06
C MET A 219 -16.09 -4.04 5.98
N PRO A 220 -14.94 -4.64 6.38
CA PRO A 220 -13.65 -3.97 6.21
C PRO A 220 -13.35 -3.63 4.75
N ASP A 221 -13.49 -4.59 3.82
CA ASP A 221 -13.20 -4.38 2.40
C ASP A 221 -14.11 -3.31 1.76
N THR A 222 -15.41 -3.37 2.07
CA THR A 222 -16.40 -2.40 1.60
C THR A 222 -16.06 -1.00 2.11
N LEU A 223 -15.71 -0.85 3.37
CA LEU A 223 -15.33 0.45 3.95
C LEU A 223 -13.99 0.96 3.41
N MET A 224 -13.01 0.07 3.21
CA MET A 224 -11.70 0.39 2.66
C MET A 224 -11.80 0.82 1.18
N SER A 225 -12.75 0.27 0.42
CA SER A 225 -12.98 0.67 -0.98
C SER A 225 -13.64 2.04 -1.16
N ALA A 226 -14.12 2.69 -0.08
CA ALA A 226 -14.76 4.00 -0.20
C ALA A 226 -13.75 5.07 -0.68
N GLY A 227 -14.11 5.79 -1.75
CA GLY A 227 -13.31 6.84 -2.37
C GLY A 227 -13.49 8.21 -1.71
N SER A 228 -14.54 8.38 -0.88
CA SER A 228 -14.76 9.59 -0.11
C SER A 228 -15.34 9.30 1.28
N MET A 229 -15.25 10.30 2.16
CA MET A 229 -15.79 10.23 3.50
C MET A 229 -17.33 10.10 3.51
N GLU A 230 -18.03 10.76 2.59
CA GLU A 230 -19.49 10.66 2.46
C GLU A 230 -19.92 9.26 2.00
N GLU A 231 -19.24 8.71 1.01
CA GLU A 231 -19.46 7.33 0.53
C GLU A 231 -19.19 6.31 1.64
N MET A 232 -18.15 6.52 2.46
CA MET A 232 -17.81 5.67 3.59
C MET A 232 -18.93 5.66 4.64
N LEU A 233 -19.52 6.81 4.97
CA LEU A 233 -20.64 6.91 5.92
C LEU A 233 -21.91 6.24 5.39
N TRP A 234 -22.20 6.34 4.08
CA TRP A 234 -23.29 5.60 3.45
C TRP A 234 -23.07 4.09 3.46
N LYS A 235 -21.83 3.64 3.22
CA LYS A 235 -21.45 2.23 3.35
C LYS A 235 -21.59 1.74 4.79
N LEU A 236 -21.19 2.54 5.78
CA LEU A 236 -21.39 2.24 7.21
C LEU A 236 -22.87 2.04 7.57
N ASP A 237 -23.77 2.85 6.98
CA ASP A 237 -25.21 2.71 7.19
C ASP A 237 -25.73 1.31 6.86
N GLY A 238 -25.24 0.72 5.77
CA GLY A 238 -25.61 -0.64 5.34
C GLY A 238 -25.31 -1.71 6.38
N PHE A 239 -24.34 -1.47 7.26
CA PHE A 239 -23.97 -2.37 8.35
C PHE A 239 -24.67 -2.05 9.68
N THR A 240 -25.50 -1.00 9.75
CA THR A 240 -26.25 -0.71 10.98
C THR A 240 -27.33 -1.74 11.30
N GLY A 241 -27.76 -2.55 10.31
CA GLY A 241 -28.67 -3.67 10.54
C GLY A 241 -28.15 -4.72 11.55
N TYR A 242 -26.83 -4.78 11.77
CA TYR A 242 -26.21 -5.65 12.77
C TYR A 242 -26.29 -5.10 14.20
N LEU A 243 -26.72 -3.84 14.39
CA LEU A 243 -26.83 -3.21 15.71
C LEU A 243 -28.16 -3.55 16.43
N GLY A 244 -29.02 -4.33 15.79
CA GLY A 244 -30.36 -4.68 16.29
C GLY A 244 -31.39 -3.59 16.04
N ASP A 245 -32.56 -3.72 16.69
CA ASP A 245 -33.71 -2.81 16.53
C ASP A 245 -33.54 -1.52 17.36
N PHE A 246 -32.53 -0.71 17.04
CA PHE A 246 -32.32 0.58 17.69
C PHE A 246 -33.28 1.65 17.18
N LYS A 247 -33.54 2.65 18.01
CA LYS A 247 -34.38 3.83 17.72
C LYS A 247 -33.57 5.03 17.23
N GLY A 248 -32.34 5.16 17.69
CA GLY A 248 -31.46 6.25 17.30
C GLY A 248 -29.99 5.84 17.32
N PHE A 249 -29.24 6.28 16.30
CA PHE A 249 -27.79 6.11 16.22
C PHE A 249 -27.12 7.34 15.61
N TRP A 250 -26.04 7.84 16.22
CA TRP A 250 -25.32 9.04 15.79
C TRP A 250 -23.81 8.83 15.85
N ILE A 251 -23.10 9.44 14.89
CA ILE A 251 -21.65 9.61 14.94
C ILE A 251 -21.38 11.10 15.17
N CYS A 252 -20.65 11.42 16.23
CA CYS A 252 -20.29 12.78 16.61
C CYS A 252 -18.77 12.97 16.53
N LEU A 253 -18.28 13.81 15.63
CA LEU A 253 -16.85 14.01 15.39
C LEU A 253 -16.30 15.32 15.97
N ASN A 254 -15.04 15.28 16.37
CA ASN A 254 -14.25 16.44 16.73
C ASN A 254 -14.09 17.39 15.53
N GLN A 255 -14.18 18.69 15.77
CA GLN A 255 -14.07 19.68 14.69
C GLN A 255 -12.66 19.70 14.10
N GLY A 256 -12.57 19.60 12.76
CA GLY A 256 -11.29 19.65 12.03
C GLY A 256 -10.43 18.38 12.15
N VAL A 257 -10.88 17.35 12.87
CA VAL A 257 -10.07 16.14 13.14
C VAL A 257 -9.62 15.40 11.89
N MET A 258 -10.27 15.61 10.74
CA MET A 258 -9.89 14.97 9.47
C MET A 258 -8.70 15.64 8.76
N HIS A 259 -8.31 16.86 9.16
CA HIS A 259 -7.32 17.69 8.45
C HIS A 259 -6.07 18.01 9.28
N VAL A 260 -6.02 17.62 10.55
CA VAL A 260 -4.90 17.99 11.43
C VAL A 260 -3.77 16.94 11.35
N PRO A 261 -2.55 17.29 10.90
CA PRO A 261 -1.43 16.35 10.89
C PRO A 261 -1.00 15.98 12.32
N GLY A 262 -0.64 14.72 12.57
CA GLY A 262 -0.05 14.26 13.84
C GLY A 262 -0.74 13.05 14.47
N GLU A 263 -0.01 12.34 15.34
CA GLU A 263 -0.46 11.07 15.96
C GLU A 263 -1.18 11.24 17.30
N ARG A 264 -1.26 12.46 17.85
CA ARG A 264 -1.69 12.68 19.24
C ARG A 264 -2.76 13.77 19.34
N LEU A 265 -3.99 13.38 19.04
CA LEU A 265 -5.19 14.21 19.21
C LEU A 265 -6.01 13.64 20.38
N GLU A 266 -5.72 14.11 21.58
CA GLU A 266 -6.37 13.70 22.82
C GLU A 266 -7.50 14.69 23.18
N GLY A 267 -8.64 14.19 23.65
CA GLY A 267 -9.77 15.01 24.11
C GLY A 267 -10.86 15.28 23.08
N TYR A 268 -11.83 16.14 23.45
CA TYR A 268 -13.00 16.48 22.64
C TYR A 268 -13.06 17.99 22.39
N SER A 269 -13.43 18.41 21.18
CA SER A 269 -13.62 19.83 20.86
C SER A 269 -14.84 20.40 21.58
N ASP A 270 -14.81 21.71 21.87
CA ASP A 270 -15.94 22.39 22.51
C ASP A 270 -17.22 22.34 21.66
N ARG A 271 -17.05 22.29 20.34
CA ARG A 271 -18.11 22.02 19.38
C ARG A 271 -17.92 20.67 18.72
N MET A 272 -18.98 19.90 18.64
CA MET A 272 -19.01 18.59 17.98
C MET A 272 -19.78 18.69 16.66
N MET A 273 -19.42 17.85 15.69
CA MET A 273 -20.06 17.75 14.37
C MET A 273 -20.86 16.44 14.31
N VAL A 274 -22.01 16.41 13.62
CA VAL A 274 -22.76 15.16 13.39
C VAL A 274 -22.77 14.84 11.89
N PRO A 275 -21.75 14.15 11.37
CA PRO A 275 -21.72 13.76 9.97
C PRO A 275 -22.71 12.64 9.62
N TYR A 276 -23.18 11.87 10.61
CA TYR A 276 -24.12 10.77 10.41
C TYR A 276 -25.11 10.65 11.57
N SER A 277 -26.38 10.41 11.23
CA SER A 277 -27.44 10.05 12.18
C SER A 277 -28.48 9.15 11.53
N LYS A 278 -29.05 8.22 12.31
CA LYS A 278 -30.19 7.40 11.91
C LYS A 278 -31.22 7.35 13.02
N VAL A 279 -32.42 7.84 12.76
CA VAL A 279 -33.50 7.94 13.75
C VAL A 279 -34.75 7.33 13.16
N ASP A 280 -35.38 6.41 13.88
CA ASP A 280 -36.57 5.68 13.43
C ASP A 280 -36.42 5.06 12.01
N GLY A 281 -35.21 4.60 11.69
CA GLY A 281 -34.85 3.98 10.42
C GLY A 281 -34.42 4.95 9.31
N GLU A 282 -34.59 6.26 9.50
CA GLU A 282 -34.19 7.27 8.51
C GLU A 282 -32.74 7.71 8.71
N ALA A 283 -31.87 7.35 7.77
CA ALA A 283 -30.45 7.72 7.77
C ALA A 283 -30.22 9.08 7.12
N GLN A 284 -29.33 9.88 7.71
CA GLN A 284 -28.87 11.16 7.19
C GLN A 284 -27.35 11.22 7.26
N VAL A 285 -26.71 11.62 6.16
CA VAL A 285 -25.28 11.92 6.06
C VAL A 285 -25.12 13.39 5.71
N GLY A 286 -24.29 14.13 6.45
CA GLY A 286 -24.01 15.52 6.13
C GLY A 286 -23.25 16.32 7.19
N TRP A 287 -22.45 17.29 6.75
CA TRP A 287 -21.48 18.02 7.59
C TRP A 287 -21.98 19.34 8.17
N LYS A 288 -23.28 19.64 8.04
CA LYS A 288 -23.79 20.99 8.37
C LYS A 288 -24.16 21.15 9.85
N LEU A 289 -24.34 20.04 10.57
CA LEU A 289 -24.81 20.08 11.95
C LEU A 289 -23.64 20.14 12.93
N SER A 290 -23.56 21.24 13.70
CA SER A 290 -22.62 21.39 14.82
C SER A 290 -23.35 21.84 16.09
N PHE A 291 -22.91 21.34 17.25
CA PHE A 291 -23.55 21.59 18.54
C PHE A 291 -22.51 21.71 19.67
N ASP A 292 -22.91 22.26 20.81
CA ASP A 292 -22.05 22.37 22.00
C ASP A 292 -21.88 20.98 22.63
N ARG A 293 -20.64 20.56 22.87
CA ARG A 293 -20.32 19.25 23.47
C ARG A 293 -21.09 18.99 24.77
N LYS A 294 -21.40 20.02 25.57
CA LYS A 294 -22.16 19.90 26.82
C LYS A 294 -23.57 19.35 26.62
N GLU A 295 -24.11 19.44 25.40
CA GLU A 295 -25.42 18.87 25.07
C GLU A 295 -25.34 17.37 24.76
N LEU A 296 -24.15 16.82 24.51
CA LEU A 296 -23.83 15.43 24.09
C LEU A 296 -24.47 15.00 22.74
N LEU A 297 -25.67 15.46 22.45
CA LEU A 297 -26.35 15.34 21.16
C LEU A 297 -27.04 16.68 20.83
N PRO A 298 -27.30 16.97 19.55
CA PRO A 298 -28.09 18.12 19.16
C PRO A 298 -29.48 18.07 19.80
N LYS A 299 -30.01 19.22 20.26
CA LYS A 299 -31.39 19.33 20.78
C LYS A 299 -32.44 18.98 19.72
N ARG A 300 -32.81 17.70 19.62
CA ARG A 300 -34.06 17.17 19.06
C ARG A 300 -34.12 15.65 19.27
N LEU A 301 -34.36 15.25 20.52
CA LEU A 301 -34.83 13.91 20.87
C LEU A 301 -35.90 14.08 21.95
N ASP A 302 -37.02 14.69 21.56
CA ASP A 302 -38.21 14.73 22.42
C ASP A 302 -38.85 13.34 22.33
N SER A 303 -38.51 12.46 23.27
CA SER A 303 -39.31 11.26 23.53
C SER A 303 -40.35 11.57 24.59
N ASP A 304 -41.60 11.18 24.36
CA ASP A 304 -42.71 11.33 25.33
C ASP A 304 -42.56 10.43 26.60
N GLY A 305 -41.40 9.76 26.76
CA GLY A 305 -41.11 8.80 27.84
C GLY A 305 -39.61 8.60 28.11
N PRO A 306 -39.25 7.83 29.16
CA PRO A 306 -37.86 7.57 29.54
C PRO A 306 -37.11 6.75 28.48
N VAL A 307 -35.93 7.22 28.08
CA VAL A 307 -35.08 6.58 27.06
C VAL A 307 -33.64 6.42 27.55
N GLY A 308 -32.97 5.35 27.09
CA GLY A 308 -31.55 5.10 27.36
C GLY A 308 -30.66 5.54 26.20
N TYR A 309 -29.52 6.16 26.51
CA TYR A 309 -28.46 6.49 25.55
C TYR A 309 -27.14 5.83 25.96
N ILE A 310 -26.47 5.23 24.98
CA ILE A 310 -25.21 4.51 25.13
C ILE A 310 -24.16 5.29 24.33
N ILE A 311 -23.13 5.78 25.00
CA ILE A 311 -22.10 6.64 24.40
C ILE A 311 -20.76 5.91 24.43
N ASN A 312 -20.13 5.77 23.27
CA ASN A 312 -18.82 5.10 23.12
C ASN A 312 -17.83 6.02 22.40
N CYS A 313 -16.59 6.05 22.87
CA CYS A 313 -15.50 6.77 22.21
C CYS A 313 -15.21 6.16 20.83
N LEU A 314 -15.05 7.00 19.81
CA LEU A 314 -14.63 6.61 18.47
C LEU A 314 -13.16 7.00 18.30
N HIS A 315 -12.25 6.04 18.44
CA HIS A 315 -10.82 6.29 18.38
C HIS A 315 -10.08 5.18 17.63
N TYR A 316 -8.96 5.51 17.01
CA TYR A 316 -8.03 4.55 16.42
C TYR A 316 -6.61 4.91 16.85
N GLY A 317 -5.90 3.95 17.47
CA GLY A 317 -4.61 4.23 18.10
C GLY A 317 -4.69 5.38 19.11
N ARG A 318 -3.90 6.43 18.88
CA ARG A 318 -3.81 7.65 19.72
C ARG A 318 -4.65 8.83 19.20
N VAL A 319 -5.48 8.63 18.17
CA VAL A 319 -6.35 9.66 17.59
C VAL A 319 -7.77 9.50 18.09
N ASN A 320 -8.30 10.52 18.78
CA ASN A 320 -9.71 10.59 19.15
C ASN A 320 -10.52 11.30 18.05
N TYR A 321 -11.36 10.55 17.33
CA TYR A 321 -12.24 11.10 16.31
C TYR A 321 -13.49 11.76 16.90
N GLY A 322 -13.91 11.33 18.09
CA GLY A 322 -15.14 11.78 18.75
C GLY A 322 -15.84 10.63 19.45
N TYR A 323 -17.16 10.54 19.33
CA TYR A 323 -17.95 9.48 19.99
C TYR A 323 -19.19 9.10 19.17
N THR A 324 -19.72 7.91 19.41
CA THR A 324 -21.01 7.46 18.89
C THR A 324 -22.06 7.50 20.00
N VAL A 325 -23.32 7.65 19.61
CA VAL A 325 -24.46 7.55 20.52
C VAL A 325 -25.48 6.57 19.96
N LEU A 326 -25.91 5.60 20.76
CA LEU A 326 -26.87 4.55 20.41
C LEU A 326 -28.03 4.55 21.41
N SER A 327 -29.28 4.46 20.92
CA SER A 327 -30.47 4.36 21.76
C SER A 327 -31.42 3.30 21.22
N TYR A 328 -31.87 2.41 22.11
CA TYR A 328 -32.94 1.44 21.83
C TYR A 328 -34.32 1.93 22.31
N GLY A 329 -34.46 3.24 22.61
CA GLY A 329 -35.68 3.81 23.16
C GLY A 329 -35.94 3.36 24.60
N ASP A 330 -37.19 2.97 24.87
CA ASP A 330 -37.69 2.47 26.15
C ASP A 330 -37.68 0.94 26.26
N SER A 331 -37.15 0.24 25.26
CA SER A 331 -37.13 -1.24 25.19
C SER A 331 -36.28 -1.91 26.26
N GLY A 332 -35.35 -1.19 26.89
CA GLY A 332 -34.38 -1.75 27.83
C GLY A 332 -33.31 -2.63 27.19
N ALA A 333 -33.22 -2.67 25.86
CA ALA A 333 -32.20 -3.44 25.15
C ALA A 333 -30.78 -2.84 25.34
N LEU A 334 -29.78 -3.71 25.28
CA LEU A 334 -28.36 -3.39 25.34
C LEU A 334 -27.68 -3.85 24.05
N PHE A 335 -26.57 -3.19 23.72
CA PHE A 335 -25.73 -3.61 22.60
C PHE A 335 -25.02 -4.93 22.93
N ASP A 336 -24.63 -5.67 21.88
CA ASP A 336 -23.88 -6.91 21.98
C ASP A 336 -22.46 -6.77 21.38
N LYS A 337 -21.76 -7.91 21.22
CA LYS A 337 -20.41 -7.95 20.63
C LYS A 337 -20.34 -7.36 19.21
N HIS A 338 -21.44 -7.40 18.45
CA HIS A 338 -21.46 -6.94 17.06
C HIS A 338 -21.33 -5.42 16.98
N TYR A 339 -21.94 -4.67 17.90
CA TYR A 339 -21.75 -3.21 17.99
C TYR A 339 -20.29 -2.84 18.27
N ILE A 340 -19.60 -3.57 19.16
CA ILE A 340 -18.20 -3.31 19.48
C ILE A 340 -17.29 -3.54 18.26
N MET A 341 -17.54 -4.61 17.51
CA MET A 341 -16.75 -4.93 16.32
C MET A 341 -17.10 -4.01 15.14
N TRP A 342 -18.37 -3.59 15.01
CA TRP A 342 -18.78 -2.50 14.10
C TRP A 342 -18.02 -1.20 14.42
N LEU A 343 -17.93 -0.81 15.69
CA LEU A 343 -17.19 0.38 16.12
C LEU A 343 -15.71 0.32 15.75
N ARG A 344 -15.06 -0.84 15.90
CA ARG A 344 -13.65 -1.04 15.53
C ARG A 344 -13.43 -0.83 14.04
N TYR A 345 -14.29 -1.39 13.19
CA TYR A 345 -14.18 -1.21 11.74
C TYR A 345 -14.49 0.22 11.30
N ALA A 346 -15.49 0.86 11.90
CA ALA A 346 -15.78 2.27 11.67
C ALA A 346 -14.59 3.17 12.04
N ALA A 347 -13.93 2.92 13.18
CA ALA A 347 -12.74 3.67 13.60
C ALA A 347 -11.54 3.47 12.64
N GLY A 348 -11.29 2.24 12.18
CA GLY A 348 -10.24 1.97 11.19
C GLY A 348 -10.49 2.65 9.84
N ALA A 349 -11.73 2.62 9.35
CA ALA A 349 -12.12 3.30 8.13
C ALA A 349 -11.95 4.84 8.24
N MET A 350 -12.30 5.41 9.39
CA MET A 350 -12.07 6.84 9.69
C MET A 350 -10.59 7.22 9.61
N ASP A 351 -9.70 6.38 10.15
CA ASP A 351 -8.24 6.60 10.10
C ASP A 351 -7.70 6.58 8.67
N LYS A 352 -8.13 5.61 7.86
CA LYS A 352 -7.77 5.55 6.45
C LYS A 352 -8.20 6.80 5.68
N GLN A 353 -9.46 7.25 5.87
CA GLN A 353 -9.96 8.47 5.20
C GLN A 353 -9.20 9.72 5.66
N ARG A 354 -8.91 9.86 6.96
CA ARG A 354 -8.11 10.97 7.50
C ARG A 354 -6.71 10.99 6.89
N ARG A 355 -6.00 9.86 6.81
CA ARG A 355 -4.65 9.81 6.20
C ARG A 355 -4.68 10.21 4.73
N GLN A 356 -5.69 9.76 3.98
CA GLN A 356 -5.84 10.14 2.58
C GLN A 356 -6.08 11.66 2.42
N ILE A 357 -6.92 12.24 3.29
CA ILE A 357 -7.19 13.69 3.30
C ILE A 357 -5.91 14.46 3.64
N ILE A 358 -5.18 14.06 4.68
CA ILE A 358 -3.90 14.69 5.06
C ILE A 358 -2.87 14.56 3.93
N TYR A 359 -2.77 13.40 3.29
CA TYR A 359 -1.87 13.20 2.16
C TYR A 359 -2.22 14.13 0.99
N ASN A 360 -3.51 14.23 0.65
CA ASN A 360 -3.97 15.16 -0.37
C ASN A 360 -3.71 16.62 0.02
N ASP A 361 -3.86 16.98 1.29
CA ASP A 361 -3.57 18.31 1.81
C ASP A 361 -2.07 18.64 1.69
N VAL A 362 -1.17 17.70 2.03
CA VAL A 362 0.30 17.85 1.91
C VAL A 362 0.75 17.91 0.45
N VAL A 363 0.29 16.98 -0.38
CA VAL A 363 0.58 16.97 -1.83
C VAL A 363 0.08 18.27 -2.47
N SER A 364 -1.05 18.81 -2.01
CA SER A 364 -1.56 20.08 -2.53
C SER A 364 -0.71 21.31 -2.15
N ASP A 365 0.06 21.26 -1.05
CA ASP A 365 0.94 22.36 -0.60
C ASP A 365 2.30 22.30 -1.33
N GLU A 366 2.89 21.10 -1.50
CA GLU A 366 4.08 20.90 -2.33
C GLU A 366 3.82 21.20 -3.82
N GLN A 367 2.60 20.91 -4.32
CA GLN A 367 2.22 21.21 -5.70
C GLN A 367 2.04 22.71 -6.00
N ILE A 368 1.97 23.58 -4.99
CA ILE A 368 1.72 25.02 -5.18
C ILE A 368 2.91 25.93 -4.81
N ARG A 369 4.02 25.37 -4.33
CA ARG A 369 5.25 26.10 -3.96
C ARG A 369 6.48 25.61 -4.74
N ASP A 370 7.49 26.46 -4.85
CA ASP A 370 8.81 26.14 -5.40
C ASP A 370 9.75 25.64 -4.29
N SER A 371 10.35 24.47 -4.49
CA SER A 371 11.14 23.77 -3.47
C SER A 371 12.46 24.46 -3.11
N LEU A 372 13.04 25.22 -4.03
CA LEU A 372 14.32 25.92 -3.80
C LEU A 372 14.14 27.23 -3.02
N THR A 373 13.08 27.98 -3.34
CA THR A 373 12.90 29.35 -2.86
C THR A 373 11.78 29.52 -1.84
N GLY A 374 10.87 28.54 -1.71
CA GLY A 374 9.70 28.59 -0.83
C GLY A 374 8.57 29.52 -1.30
N LEU A 375 8.77 30.24 -2.41
CA LEU A 375 7.75 31.06 -3.07
C LEU A 375 6.64 30.18 -3.68
N MET A 376 5.52 30.79 -4.06
CA MET A 376 4.51 30.04 -4.83
C MET A 376 5.06 29.70 -6.21
N ASN A 377 4.62 28.58 -6.78
CA ASN A 377 4.80 28.29 -8.19
C ASN A 377 3.60 28.84 -8.98
N VAL A 378 3.63 28.75 -10.31
CA VAL A 378 2.55 29.27 -11.18
C VAL A 378 1.18 28.67 -10.83
N ARG A 379 1.13 27.40 -10.41
CA ARG A 379 -0.11 26.73 -10.01
C ARG A 379 -0.65 27.30 -8.70
N GLY A 380 0.21 27.59 -7.73
CA GLY A 380 -0.16 28.26 -6.48
C GLY A 380 -0.69 29.67 -6.70
N PHE A 381 -0.02 30.43 -7.57
CA PHE A 381 -0.48 31.76 -7.98
C PHE A 381 -1.91 31.74 -8.54
N LYS A 382 -2.19 30.89 -9.55
CA LYS A 382 -3.53 30.82 -10.14
C LYS A 382 -4.61 30.49 -9.11
N LYS A 383 -4.31 29.55 -8.21
CA LYS A 383 -5.22 29.13 -7.13
C LYS A 383 -5.51 30.28 -6.16
N VAL A 384 -4.48 30.94 -5.62
CA VAL A 384 -4.63 31.94 -4.56
C VAL A 384 -5.09 33.29 -5.12
N MET A 385 -4.52 33.74 -6.24
CA MET A 385 -4.93 34.99 -6.89
C MET A 385 -6.35 34.87 -7.45
N GLY A 386 -6.75 33.70 -7.95
CA GLY A 386 -8.14 33.45 -8.37
C GLY A 386 -9.13 33.61 -7.22
N GLN A 387 -8.78 33.13 -6.02
CA GLN A 387 -9.59 33.35 -4.82
C GLN A 387 -9.65 34.83 -4.39
N GLN A 388 -8.52 35.54 -4.44
CA GLN A 388 -8.45 36.97 -4.09
C GLN A 388 -9.22 37.87 -5.09
N CYS A 389 -9.24 37.49 -6.37
CA CYS A 389 -10.02 38.19 -7.41
C CYS A 389 -11.53 38.01 -7.20
N GLY A 390 -11.96 36.83 -6.74
CA GLY A 390 -13.38 36.52 -6.50
C GLY A 390 -14.14 36.33 -7.81
N ARG A 391 -15.03 37.26 -8.16
CA ARG A 391 -15.66 37.28 -9.49
C ARG A 391 -14.79 38.14 -10.42
N PHE A 392 -14.37 37.57 -11.55
CA PHE A 392 -13.57 38.25 -12.57
C PHE A 392 -14.42 39.20 -13.43
N ASP A 393 -15.18 40.08 -12.79
CA ASP A 393 -16.10 41.03 -13.45
C ASP A 393 -15.97 42.44 -12.85
N ASN A 394 -14.86 42.73 -12.17
CA ASN A 394 -14.67 43.96 -11.42
C ASN A 394 -13.66 44.90 -12.10
N PRO A 395 -14.11 45.86 -12.94
CA PRO A 395 -13.22 46.80 -13.62
C PRO A 395 -12.57 47.83 -12.68
N ASP A 396 -13.06 47.97 -11.44
CA ASP A 396 -12.46 48.84 -10.43
C ASP A 396 -11.23 48.20 -9.74
N LYS A 397 -10.89 46.93 -10.06
CA LYS A 397 -9.67 46.26 -9.61
C LYS A 397 -8.72 46.04 -10.79
N LEU A 398 -7.45 46.42 -10.62
CA LEU A 398 -6.37 46.15 -11.57
C LEU A 398 -5.45 45.07 -11.02
N MET A 399 -5.19 44.03 -11.81
CA MET A 399 -4.11 43.10 -11.53
C MET A 399 -2.79 43.69 -12.01
N ARG A 400 -1.79 43.68 -11.15
CA ARG A 400 -0.42 44.13 -11.42
C ARG A 400 0.50 42.92 -11.42
N ILE A 401 1.31 42.77 -12.48
CA ILE A 401 2.43 41.83 -12.52
C ILE A 401 3.73 42.62 -12.66
N ILE A 402 4.68 42.39 -11.75
CA ILE A 402 6.06 42.87 -11.86
C ILE A 402 6.95 41.67 -12.14
N SER A 403 7.45 41.55 -13.36
CA SER A 403 8.29 40.43 -13.80
C SER A 403 9.75 40.73 -13.51
N VAL A 404 10.53 39.76 -12.99
CA VAL A 404 11.93 39.91 -12.55
C VAL A 404 12.80 38.75 -13.06
N ASP A 405 13.92 39.07 -13.71
CA ASP A 405 14.89 38.11 -14.27
C ASP A 405 16.32 38.44 -13.83
N VAL A 406 17.15 37.43 -13.60
CA VAL A 406 18.56 37.58 -13.18
C VAL A 406 19.48 37.67 -14.40
N GLU A 407 20.19 38.78 -14.58
CA GLU A 407 21.18 38.92 -15.66
C GLU A 407 22.37 37.98 -15.41
N ASN A 408 22.66 37.10 -16.38
CA ASN A 408 23.84 36.23 -16.40
C ASN A 408 23.94 35.17 -15.27
N LEU A 409 22.81 34.61 -14.81
CA LEU A 409 22.84 33.50 -13.84
C LEU A 409 23.68 32.30 -14.33
N ARG A 410 23.63 31.98 -15.64
CA ARG A 410 24.49 30.93 -16.23
C ARG A 410 25.98 31.23 -16.05
N GLY A 411 26.40 32.49 -16.19
CA GLY A 411 27.79 32.90 -15.95
C GLY A 411 28.18 32.75 -14.48
N ILE A 412 27.27 33.05 -13.55
CA ILE A 412 27.49 32.84 -12.11
C ILE A 412 27.65 31.34 -11.82
N ASN A 413 26.76 30.49 -12.33
CA ASN A 413 26.83 29.04 -12.15
C ASN A 413 28.11 28.44 -12.74
N SER A 414 28.56 28.97 -13.89
CA SER A 414 29.77 28.48 -14.57
C SER A 414 31.06 28.83 -13.83
N VAL A 415 31.09 29.96 -13.12
CA VAL A 415 32.31 30.44 -12.42
C VAL A 415 32.34 30.01 -10.96
N TYR A 416 31.19 29.96 -10.29
CA TYR A 416 31.09 29.77 -8.84
C TYR A 416 30.32 28.50 -8.41
N GLY A 417 29.75 27.76 -9.36
CA GLY A 417 28.97 26.54 -9.12
C GLY A 417 27.49 26.79 -8.86
N TYR A 418 26.67 25.74 -9.05
CA TYR A 418 25.22 25.79 -8.90
C TYR A 418 24.76 26.15 -7.48
N SER A 419 25.49 25.73 -6.45
CA SER A 419 25.15 26.04 -5.06
C SER A 419 25.24 27.53 -4.72
N GLU A 420 26.10 28.30 -5.40
CA GLU A 420 26.14 29.76 -5.27
C GLU A 420 25.03 30.44 -6.10
N GLY A 421 24.69 29.89 -7.27
CA GLY A 421 23.51 30.32 -8.04
C GLY A 421 22.21 30.17 -7.25
N ASP A 422 22.06 29.04 -6.56
CA ASP A 422 20.91 28.74 -5.70
C ASP A 422 20.78 29.75 -4.55
N LYS A 423 21.91 30.15 -3.93
CA LYS A 423 21.91 31.20 -2.91
C LYS A 423 21.49 32.57 -3.46
N VAL A 424 21.87 32.89 -4.69
CA VAL A 424 21.43 34.13 -5.37
C VAL A 424 19.91 34.09 -5.56
N LEU A 425 19.36 32.96 -6.00
CA LEU A 425 17.91 32.77 -6.19
C LEU A 425 17.13 32.81 -4.87
N GLN A 426 17.63 32.16 -3.82
CA GLN A 426 17.02 32.19 -2.48
C GLN A 426 17.03 33.59 -1.87
N LYS A 427 18.14 34.31 -2.01
CA LYS A 427 18.24 35.69 -1.50
C LYS A 427 17.40 36.66 -2.34
N LEU A 428 17.26 36.44 -3.66
CA LEU A 428 16.29 37.16 -4.48
C LEU A 428 14.86 36.90 -4.01
N ALA A 429 14.49 35.66 -3.72
CA ALA A 429 13.16 35.33 -3.20
C ALA A 429 12.83 36.07 -1.89
N MET A 430 13.81 36.18 -0.99
CA MET A 430 13.67 37.01 0.22
C MET A 430 13.49 38.50 -0.12
N VAL A 431 14.25 39.03 -1.09
CA VAL A 431 14.11 40.41 -1.56
C VAL A 431 12.73 40.67 -2.16
N LEU A 432 12.18 39.73 -2.95
CA LEU A 432 10.84 39.83 -3.52
C LEU A 432 9.77 39.87 -2.42
N ASN A 433 9.82 38.92 -1.47
CA ASN A 433 8.88 38.89 -0.33
C ASN A 433 8.95 40.17 0.51
N ASN A 434 10.15 40.70 0.79
CA ASN A 434 10.33 41.93 1.56
C ASN A 434 9.93 43.21 0.78
N SER A 435 9.68 43.09 -0.53
CA SER A 435 9.27 44.20 -1.39
C SER A 435 7.77 44.17 -1.71
N ALA A 436 7.14 43.00 -1.57
CA ALA A 436 5.73 42.76 -1.83
C ALA A 436 4.84 43.38 -0.75
N GLY A 437 3.62 43.80 -1.14
CA GLY A 437 2.58 44.24 -0.21
C GLY A 437 1.95 43.07 0.57
N GLU A 438 1.12 43.40 1.57
CA GLU A 438 0.52 42.42 2.50
C GLU A 438 -0.33 41.33 1.79
N ASP A 439 -1.01 41.69 0.70
CA ASP A 439 -1.86 40.78 -0.09
C ASP A 439 -1.19 40.29 -1.39
N ASP A 440 0.05 40.70 -1.65
CA ASP A 440 0.77 40.36 -2.88
C ASP A 440 1.32 38.92 -2.84
N ILE A 441 1.38 38.30 -4.02
CA ILE A 441 1.88 36.93 -4.19
C ILE A 441 3.22 36.98 -4.95
N CYS A 442 4.27 36.48 -4.31
CA CYS A 442 5.56 36.27 -4.94
C CYS A 442 5.65 34.86 -5.55
N VAL A 443 6.07 34.80 -6.81
CA VAL A 443 6.02 33.59 -7.62
C VAL A 443 7.37 33.34 -8.29
N ARG A 444 7.82 32.09 -8.28
CA ARG A 444 8.89 31.62 -9.17
C ARG A 444 8.28 30.83 -10.32
N VAL A 445 8.62 31.20 -11.55
CA VAL A 445 8.09 30.56 -12.76
C VAL A 445 8.94 29.34 -13.09
N SER A 446 10.23 29.56 -13.37
CA SER A 446 11.24 28.53 -13.61
C SER A 446 12.62 29.19 -13.65
N GLY A 447 13.69 28.45 -13.38
CA GLY A 447 15.06 28.97 -13.53
C GLY A 447 15.33 30.27 -12.77
N ASP A 448 15.67 31.32 -13.51
CA ASP A 448 15.93 32.70 -13.10
C ASP A 448 14.71 33.65 -13.16
N GLU A 449 13.52 33.14 -13.51
CA GLU A 449 12.32 33.95 -13.72
C GLU A 449 11.38 34.00 -12.51
N PHE A 450 11.05 35.21 -12.09
CA PHE A 450 10.14 35.50 -10.98
C PHE A 450 9.10 36.55 -11.35
N PHE A 451 8.01 36.62 -10.59
CA PHE A 451 7.15 37.81 -10.60
C PHE A 451 6.46 38.06 -9.25
N ILE A 452 6.06 39.32 -9.04
CA ILE A 452 5.17 39.74 -7.95
C ILE A 452 3.81 40.07 -8.54
N ALA A 453 2.76 39.40 -8.08
CA ALA A 453 1.38 39.67 -8.46
C ALA A 453 0.64 40.39 -7.33
N GLY A 454 -0.16 41.40 -7.67
CA GLY A 454 -0.95 42.15 -6.69
C GLY A 454 -2.21 42.75 -7.29
N LEU A 455 -3.14 43.16 -6.43
CA LEU A 455 -4.37 43.85 -6.81
C LEU A 455 -4.31 45.32 -6.40
N LEU A 456 -4.60 46.22 -7.33
CA LEU A 456 -4.66 47.66 -7.12
C LEU A 456 -6.10 48.17 -7.29
N ASP A 457 -6.45 49.21 -6.56
CA ASP A 457 -7.70 49.95 -6.80
C ASP A 457 -7.52 50.88 -8.01
N ALA A 458 -8.36 50.71 -9.03
CA ALA A 458 -8.32 51.50 -10.25
C ALA A 458 -8.55 53.01 -10.01
N LYS A 459 -9.23 53.38 -8.92
CA LYS A 459 -9.52 54.78 -8.55
C LYS A 459 -8.36 55.43 -7.80
N HIS A 460 -7.52 54.63 -7.13
CA HIS A 460 -6.34 55.08 -6.40
C HIS A 460 -5.13 54.13 -6.61
N PRO A 461 -4.55 54.09 -7.83
CA PRO A 461 -3.50 53.13 -8.20
C PRO A 461 -2.11 53.57 -7.69
N ILE A 462 -2.00 53.85 -6.38
CA ILE A 462 -0.70 54.10 -5.75
C ILE A 462 -0.05 52.73 -5.52
N ASP A 463 1.09 52.52 -6.17
CA ASP A 463 1.83 51.27 -6.16
C ASP A 463 3.29 51.54 -5.72
N GLU A 464 3.59 51.28 -4.45
CA GLU A 464 4.92 51.51 -3.86
C GLU A 464 5.89 50.34 -4.10
N VAL A 465 5.36 49.18 -4.51
CA VAL A 465 6.11 47.92 -4.68
C VAL A 465 7.28 48.06 -5.67
N PRO A 466 7.14 48.70 -6.85
CA PRO A 466 8.27 48.89 -7.77
C PRO A 466 9.42 49.71 -7.16
N ALA A 467 9.10 50.76 -6.41
CA ALA A 467 10.11 51.63 -5.80
C ALA A 467 10.83 50.93 -4.63
N THR A 468 10.09 50.14 -3.84
CA THR A 468 10.64 49.32 -2.76
C THR A 468 11.51 48.18 -3.31
N LEU A 469 11.04 47.49 -4.36
CA LEU A 469 11.79 46.44 -5.04
C LEU A 469 13.11 46.97 -5.59
N GLN A 470 13.09 48.10 -6.31
CA GLN A 470 14.31 48.71 -6.85
C GLN A 470 15.33 49.04 -5.74
N ARG A 471 14.87 49.62 -4.62
CA ARG A 471 15.73 49.95 -3.47
C ARG A 471 16.33 48.70 -2.82
N ASN A 472 15.54 47.64 -2.68
CA ASN A 472 15.98 46.38 -2.07
C ASN A 472 16.96 45.62 -2.99
N LEU A 473 16.75 45.65 -4.31
CA LEU A 473 17.70 45.12 -5.30
C LEU A 473 19.02 45.91 -5.33
N GLU A 474 18.99 47.22 -5.14
CA GLU A 474 20.21 48.03 -4.99
C GLU A 474 20.98 47.71 -3.70
N THR A 475 20.26 47.36 -2.63
CA THR A 475 20.86 46.94 -1.36
C THR A 475 21.49 45.55 -1.48
N PHE A 476 20.83 44.62 -2.18
CA PHE A 476 21.36 43.29 -2.51
C PHE A 476 22.76 43.36 -3.14
N ASN A 477 22.97 44.31 -4.06
CA ASN A 477 24.26 44.52 -4.73
C ASN A 477 25.33 45.21 -3.86
N LYS A 478 24.96 45.89 -2.78
CA LYS A 478 25.91 46.52 -1.84
C LYS A 478 26.38 45.58 -0.73
N ASP A 479 25.58 44.56 -0.43
CA ASP A 479 25.72 43.67 0.73
C ASP A 479 26.35 42.31 0.37
N THR A 480 27.11 42.25 -0.72
CA THR A 480 27.85 41.05 -1.16
C THR A 480 29.36 41.27 -1.01
N THR A 481 30.03 40.36 -0.30
CA THR A 481 31.50 40.37 -0.08
C THR A 481 32.31 39.89 -1.28
N LYS A 482 31.63 39.54 -2.38
CA LYS A 482 32.17 39.03 -3.64
C LYS A 482 31.58 39.83 -4.80
N ASP A 483 32.42 40.17 -5.78
CA ASP A 483 32.10 41.09 -6.89
C ASP A 483 31.27 40.37 -7.98
N TYR A 484 30.01 40.05 -7.69
CA TYR A 484 29.12 39.35 -8.63
C TYR A 484 28.46 40.27 -9.66
N GLY A 485 28.24 41.56 -9.34
CA GLY A 485 27.53 42.50 -10.21
C GLY A 485 26.21 41.94 -10.75
N VAL A 486 25.28 41.56 -9.87
CA VAL A 486 24.01 40.96 -10.29
C VAL A 486 23.05 42.05 -10.73
N HIS A 487 22.83 42.16 -12.03
CA HIS A 487 21.82 43.04 -12.58
C HIS A 487 20.50 42.29 -12.74
N PHE A 488 19.39 43.00 -12.57
CA PHE A 488 18.05 42.43 -12.69
C PHE A 488 17.30 43.18 -13.78
N PHE A 489 16.57 42.43 -14.61
CA PHE A 489 15.62 43.02 -15.55
C PHE A 489 14.23 42.99 -14.92
N THR A 490 13.59 44.16 -14.84
CA THR A 490 12.22 44.28 -14.34
C THR A 490 11.30 44.86 -15.40
N SER A 491 10.08 44.36 -15.46
CA SER A 491 8.98 44.98 -16.23
C SER A 491 7.73 45.02 -15.36
N ARG A 492 6.83 45.96 -15.64
CA ARG A 492 5.54 46.06 -14.97
C ARG A 492 4.43 46.18 -15.99
N VAL A 493 3.40 45.36 -15.82
CA VAL A 493 2.15 45.43 -16.58
C VAL A 493 0.97 45.45 -15.61
N THR A 494 -0.11 46.12 -16.01
CA THR A 494 -1.35 46.22 -15.25
C THR A 494 -2.55 46.07 -16.17
N ALA A 495 -3.55 45.29 -15.79
CA ALA A 495 -4.79 45.14 -16.54
C ALA A 495 -6.00 44.96 -15.61
N PRO A 496 -7.22 45.37 -16.02
CA PRO A 496 -8.42 45.24 -15.21
C PRO A 496 -8.87 43.78 -15.06
N VAL A 497 -9.37 43.39 -13.90
CA VAL A 497 -9.79 42.02 -13.60
C VAL A 497 -11.18 41.73 -14.20
N THR A 498 -11.22 41.54 -15.51
CA THR A 498 -12.45 41.39 -16.31
C THR A 498 -12.70 39.97 -16.85
N SER A 499 -11.73 39.07 -16.76
CA SER A 499 -11.86 37.66 -17.09
C SER A 499 -10.82 36.83 -16.33
N GLU A 500 -11.08 35.54 -16.13
CA GLU A 500 -10.15 34.61 -15.47
C GLU A 500 -8.86 34.40 -16.30
N GLU A 501 -8.95 34.50 -17.64
CA GLU A 501 -7.82 34.44 -18.58
C GLU A 501 -6.71 35.45 -18.29
N ILE A 502 -6.99 36.51 -17.52
CA ILE A 502 -5.98 37.47 -17.08
C ILE A 502 -4.88 36.81 -16.23
N LEU A 503 -5.20 35.73 -15.51
CA LEU A 503 -4.24 34.95 -14.73
C LEU A 503 -3.20 34.24 -15.62
N ASP A 504 -3.54 33.96 -16.88
CA ASP A 504 -2.63 33.33 -17.84
C ASP A 504 -1.90 34.35 -18.72
N THR A 505 -2.65 35.32 -19.21
CA THR A 505 -2.19 36.27 -20.24
C THR A 505 -1.28 37.36 -19.67
N LEU A 506 -1.60 37.92 -18.50
CA LEU A 506 -0.90 39.07 -17.95
C LEU A 506 0.53 38.75 -17.48
N PRO A 507 0.82 37.60 -16.83
CA PRO A 507 2.20 37.22 -16.52
C PRO A 507 3.07 37.00 -17.77
N TYR A 508 2.49 36.42 -18.84
CA TYR A 508 3.17 36.24 -20.11
C TYR A 508 3.52 37.57 -20.78
N GLU A 509 2.57 38.51 -20.83
CA GLU A 509 2.81 39.86 -21.35
C GLU A 509 3.90 40.59 -20.56
N ALA A 510 3.90 40.46 -19.22
CA ALA A 510 4.96 41.01 -18.38
C ALA A 510 6.33 40.45 -18.77
N ASN A 511 6.43 39.12 -18.95
CA ASN A 511 7.67 38.46 -19.35
C ASN A 511 8.12 38.89 -20.75
N TYR A 512 7.19 38.99 -21.69
CA TYR A 512 7.47 39.43 -23.06
C TYR A 512 8.03 40.86 -23.08
N GLN A 513 7.41 41.80 -22.37
CA GLN A 513 7.90 43.18 -22.25
C GLN A 513 9.30 43.24 -21.60
N ARG A 514 9.57 42.41 -20.59
CA ARG A 514 10.90 42.28 -19.97
C ARG A 514 11.94 41.76 -20.96
N THR A 515 11.57 40.77 -21.77
CA THR A 515 12.44 40.17 -22.79
C THR A 515 12.78 41.17 -23.89
N LEU A 516 11.83 42.01 -24.31
CA LEU A 516 12.10 43.10 -25.26
C LEU A 516 13.12 44.12 -24.70
N VAL A 517 13.06 44.43 -23.40
CA VAL A 517 14.04 45.29 -22.73
C VAL A 517 15.43 44.62 -22.71
N LYS A 518 15.50 43.32 -22.44
CA LYS A 518 16.72 42.50 -22.49
C LYS A 518 17.33 42.44 -23.89
N ASP A 519 16.50 42.23 -24.91
CA ASP A 519 16.91 42.12 -26.31
C ASP A 519 17.32 43.45 -26.94
N ASN A 520 16.69 44.58 -26.59
CA ASN A 520 17.11 45.89 -27.07
C ASN A 520 18.51 46.27 -26.53
N ARG A 521 18.83 45.85 -25.30
CA ARG A 521 20.18 46.01 -24.70
C ARG A 521 21.21 45.08 -25.37
N ASN A 522 20.82 43.85 -25.73
CA ASN A 522 21.66 42.92 -26.48
C ASN A 522 21.84 43.31 -27.96
N LYS A 523 20.82 43.89 -28.61
CA LYS A 523 20.90 44.45 -29.98
C LYS A 523 21.90 45.61 -30.07
N GLN A 524 22.07 46.42 -29.02
CA GLN A 524 23.13 47.44 -28.97
C GLN A 524 24.54 46.82 -28.87
N LYS A 525 24.70 45.66 -28.22
CA LYS A 525 25.97 44.91 -28.19
C LYS A 525 26.24 44.12 -29.48
N HIS A 526 25.19 43.58 -30.12
CA HIS A 526 25.31 42.74 -31.34
C HIS A 526 25.41 43.54 -32.65
N LYS A 527 25.02 44.82 -32.66
CA LYS A 527 25.18 45.71 -33.83
C LYS A 527 26.66 46.00 -34.18
N ALA A 528 27.58 45.77 -33.25
CA ALA A 528 29.02 45.90 -33.49
C ALA A 528 29.68 44.66 -34.13
N VAL A 529 28.98 43.52 -34.25
CA VAL A 529 29.60 42.23 -34.65
C VAL A 529 29.00 41.63 -35.94
N ARG A 530 27.82 42.08 -36.41
CA ARG A 530 27.09 41.44 -37.53
C ARG A 530 27.11 42.17 -38.89
N GLU A 531 27.95 43.19 -39.10
CA GLU A 531 28.01 43.93 -40.39
C GLU A 531 28.86 43.27 -41.49
N THR A 532 29.29 42.00 -41.35
CA THR A 532 30.31 41.41 -42.25
C THR A 532 29.90 40.23 -43.12
N GLU A 533 28.63 39.98 -43.47
CA GLU A 533 28.32 38.99 -44.54
C GLU A 533 26.92 39.19 -45.19
N LYS A 534 26.88 39.59 -46.48
CA LYS A 534 25.68 39.58 -47.34
C LYS A 534 25.79 38.42 -48.35
N LYS A 535 24.83 37.48 -48.36
CA LYS A 535 24.68 36.45 -49.42
C LYS A 535 24.33 37.11 -50.77
N VAL A 536 25.00 36.71 -51.85
CA VAL A 536 24.72 37.12 -53.24
C VAL A 536 24.04 35.93 -53.96
N PHE A 537 22.88 36.15 -54.58
CA PHE A 537 22.11 35.11 -55.31
C PHE A 537 22.47 35.05 -56.80
N ASP A 538 22.57 33.85 -57.40
CA ASP A 538 22.88 33.65 -58.83
C ASP A 538 21.69 34.03 -59.75
N PRO A 539 21.87 34.95 -60.71
CA PRO A 539 20.83 35.32 -61.68
C PRO A 539 20.35 34.19 -62.61
N GLU A 540 21.18 33.19 -62.92
CA GLU A 540 20.79 32.09 -63.83
C GLU A 540 19.88 31.08 -63.12
N GLU A 541 20.18 30.73 -61.88
CA GLU A 541 19.31 29.90 -61.04
C GLU A 541 17.94 30.56 -60.82
N ARG A 542 17.92 31.88 -60.62
CA ARG A 542 16.67 32.63 -60.43
C ARG A 542 15.75 32.57 -61.65
N LYS A 543 16.30 32.65 -62.87
CA LYS A 543 15.53 32.48 -64.12
C LYS A 543 15.01 31.05 -64.25
N ALA A 544 15.80 30.06 -63.87
CA ALA A 544 15.40 28.66 -63.91
C ALA A 544 14.24 28.37 -62.92
N VAL A 545 14.30 28.88 -61.69
CA VAL A 545 13.19 28.75 -60.71
C VAL A 545 11.93 29.43 -61.23
N ALA A 546 12.03 30.65 -61.79
CA ALA A 546 10.87 31.34 -62.37
C ALA A 546 10.20 30.53 -63.50
N LYS A 547 10.99 29.83 -64.33
CA LYS A 547 10.47 28.94 -65.37
C LYS A 547 9.78 27.71 -64.78
N ILE A 548 10.41 27.06 -63.79
CA ILE A 548 9.85 25.87 -63.11
C ILE A 548 8.46 26.18 -62.52
N LEU A 549 8.29 27.35 -61.90
CA LEU A 549 7.02 27.77 -61.30
C LEU A 549 5.98 28.21 -62.34
N ASN A 550 6.38 28.82 -63.45
CA ASN A 550 5.43 29.27 -64.48
C ASN A 550 4.86 28.11 -65.30
N ASP A 551 5.70 27.12 -65.63
CA ASP A 551 5.36 26.01 -66.52
C ASP A 551 4.94 24.74 -65.74
N ASP A 552 4.81 24.81 -64.41
CA ASP A 552 4.53 23.69 -63.50
C ASP A 552 5.42 22.46 -63.76
N LEU A 553 6.73 22.67 -63.70
CA LEU A 553 7.74 21.62 -63.95
C LEU A 553 8.17 20.92 -62.66
N LEU A 554 7.29 20.87 -61.65
CA LEU A 554 7.54 20.15 -60.40
C LEU A 554 7.13 18.68 -60.55
N THR A 555 8.05 17.79 -60.23
CA THR A 555 7.83 16.34 -60.16
C THR A 555 8.06 15.84 -58.74
N TYR A 556 7.66 14.60 -58.43
CA TYR A 556 7.74 14.07 -57.08
C TYR A 556 8.34 12.67 -57.07
N HIS A 557 9.19 12.42 -56.09
CA HIS A 557 9.63 11.07 -55.73
C HIS A 557 8.94 10.67 -54.44
N PHE A 558 8.58 9.40 -54.33
CA PHE A 558 7.88 8.84 -53.19
C PHE A 558 8.85 8.03 -52.34
N GLN A 559 8.94 8.35 -51.04
CA GLN A 559 9.70 7.57 -50.09
C GLN A 559 8.75 6.80 -49.16
N PRO A 560 8.92 5.47 -48.97
CA PRO A 560 8.02 4.70 -48.12
C PRO A 560 8.27 4.95 -46.63
N ILE A 561 7.18 5.04 -45.88
CA ILE A 561 7.13 5.04 -44.42
C ILE A 561 6.62 3.66 -43.98
N VAL A 562 7.39 3.02 -43.10
CA VAL A 562 7.22 1.61 -42.75
C VAL A 562 6.81 1.46 -41.29
N SER A 563 5.92 0.52 -41.00
CA SER A 563 5.59 0.16 -39.62
C SER A 563 6.78 -0.50 -38.92
N ALA A 564 7.14 0.01 -37.75
CA ALA A 564 8.17 -0.56 -36.89
C ALA A 564 7.80 -1.94 -36.29
N LYS A 565 6.51 -2.33 -36.36
CA LYS A 565 6.01 -3.62 -35.87
C LYS A 565 6.01 -4.69 -36.95
N THR A 566 5.45 -4.39 -38.11
CA THR A 566 5.23 -5.42 -39.16
C THR A 566 6.22 -5.35 -40.32
N GLY A 567 6.95 -4.25 -40.46
CA GLY A 567 7.78 -3.97 -41.63
C GLY A 567 6.98 -3.75 -42.92
N ASP A 568 5.66 -3.54 -42.83
CA ASP A 568 4.82 -3.19 -43.97
C ASP A 568 4.86 -1.68 -44.23
N ILE A 569 4.80 -1.29 -45.51
CA ILE A 569 4.65 0.10 -45.91
C ILE A 569 3.24 0.55 -45.55
N VAL A 570 3.13 1.62 -44.75
CA VAL A 570 1.86 2.19 -44.29
C VAL A 570 1.54 3.52 -44.94
N ALA A 571 2.57 4.24 -45.41
CA ALA A 571 2.44 5.52 -46.07
C ALA A 571 3.64 5.81 -46.99
N TYR A 572 3.57 6.92 -47.73
CA TYR A 572 4.67 7.48 -48.51
C TYR A 572 4.79 8.97 -48.27
N GLU A 573 5.98 9.53 -48.35
CA GLU A 573 6.21 10.98 -48.41
C GLU A 573 6.47 11.43 -49.84
N GLY A 574 5.77 12.49 -50.28
CA GLY A 574 5.92 13.10 -51.59
C GLY A 574 7.00 14.18 -51.60
N LEU A 575 8.19 13.85 -52.10
CA LEU A 575 9.35 14.74 -52.09
C LEU A 575 9.52 15.44 -53.44
N MET A 576 9.44 16.77 -53.46
CA MET A 576 9.56 17.62 -54.65
C MET A 576 10.90 17.47 -55.37
N ARG A 577 10.86 17.46 -56.71
CA ARG A 577 12.00 17.42 -57.64
C ARG A 577 11.74 18.36 -58.82
N SER A 578 12.81 18.88 -59.44
CA SER A 578 12.72 19.66 -60.68
C SER A 578 12.70 18.75 -61.90
N ALA A 579 11.76 18.98 -62.83
CA ALA A 579 11.72 18.32 -64.13
C ALA A 579 12.54 19.07 -65.19
N GLY A 580 13.10 18.34 -66.17
CA GLY A 580 13.82 18.91 -67.31
C GLY A 580 15.35 18.96 -67.18
N GLU A 581 15.99 19.79 -68.01
CA GLU A 581 17.47 19.87 -68.12
C GLU A 581 18.15 20.60 -66.95
N VAL A 582 17.41 21.42 -66.19
CA VAL A 582 17.95 22.18 -65.06
C VAL A 582 17.63 21.48 -63.74
N LYS A 583 18.65 20.85 -63.13
CA LYS A 583 18.53 20.15 -61.85
C LYS A 583 18.85 21.09 -60.69
N LEU A 584 17.82 21.74 -60.15
CA LEU A 584 17.91 22.51 -58.91
C LEU A 584 17.48 21.67 -57.70
N SER A 585 18.15 21.87 -56.57
CA SER A 585 17.75 21.25 -55.30
C SER A 585 16.46 21.90 -54.77
N PRO A 586 15.64 21.16 -53.99
CA PRO A 586 14.44 21.73 -53.37
C PRO A 586 14.73 22.98 -52.53
N VAL A 587 15.84 22.98 -51.77
CA VAL A 587 16.26 24.13 -50.95
C VAL A 587 16.58 25.36 -51.82
N ALA A 588 17.25 25.17 -52.96
CA ALA A 588 17.51 26.28 -53.88
C ALA A 588 16.21 26.83 -54.50
N ILE A 589 15.26 25.96 -54.84
CA ILE A 589 13.93 26.38 -55.33
C ILE A 589 13.21 27.22 -54.27
N LEU A 590 13.19 26.76 -53.01
CA LEU A 590 12.56 27.46 -51.89
C LEU A 590 13.24 28.80 -51.56
N ASP A 591 14.58 28.84 -51.49
CA ASP A 591 15.35 30.07 -51.21
C ASP A 591 15.11 31.14 -52.28
N HIS A 592 15.16 30.76 -53.56
CA HIS A 592 14.92 31.68 -54.67
C HIS A 592 13.45 32.07 -54.78
N ALA A 593 12.50 31.15 -54.54
CA ALA A 593 11.07 31.45 -54.52
C ALA A 593 10.72 32.42 -53.38
N SER A 594 11.29 32.23 -52.18
CA SER A 594 11.18 33.16 -51.05
C SER A 594 11.72 34.53 -51.41
N ALA A 595 12.92 34.62 -51.99
CA ALA A 595 13.52 35.87 -52.45
C ALA A 595 12.73 36.55 -53.60
N MET A 596 11.85 35.82 -54.29
CA MET A 596 10.96 36.34 -55.33
C MET A 596 9.53 36.61 -54.83
N GLY A 597 9.19 36.22 -53.60
CA GLY A 597 7.83 36.30 -53.06
C GLY A 597 6.84 35.35 -53.75
N ARG A 598 7.29 34.16 -54.17
CA ARG A 598 6.51 33.16 -54.92
C ARG A 598 6.44 31.78 -54.24
N LEU A 599 6.48 31.74 -52.89
CA LEU A 599 6.34 30.49 -52.14
C LEU A 599 4.91 29.92 -52.21
N ASP A 600 3.92 30.79 -52.41
CA ASP A 600 2.51 30.44 -52.64
C ASP A 600 2.31 29.62 -53.93
N ASP A 601 3.07 29.92 -54.99
CA ASP A 601 3.08 29.10 -56.21
C ASP A 601 3.60 27.68 -55.92
N VAL A 602 4.66 27.54 -55.12
CA VAL A 602 5.23 26.23 -54.74
C VAL A 602 4.21 25.41 -53.95
N GLU A 603 3.56 26.03 -52.96
CA GLU A 603 2.50 25.41 -52.16
C GLU A 603 1.34 24.92 -53.05
N ARG A 604 0.86 25.79 -53.94
CA ARG A 604 -0.26 25.48 -54.86
C ARG A 604 0.07 24.32 -55.79
N HIS A 605 1.23 24.36 -56.45
CA HIS A 605 1.64 23.29 -57.37
C HIS A 605 1.87 21.96 -56.63
N THR A 606 2.40 22.01 -55.42
CA THR A 606 2.61 20.81 -54.57
C THR A 606 1.30 20.12 -54.22
N MET A 607 0.34 20.86 -53.69
CA MET A 607 -0.98 20.32 -53.33
C MET A 607 -1.73 19.79 -54.56
N CYS A 608 -1.80 20.58 -55.64
CA CYS A 608 -2.51 20.18 -56.87
C CYS A 608 -1.93 18.90 -57.50
N ASN A 609 -0.60 18.83 -57.63
CA ASN A 609 0.06 17.72 -58.31
C ASN A 609 -0.01 16.44 -57.49
N LEU A 610 0.20 16.49 -56.18
CA LEU A 610 0.17 15.30 -55.33
C LEU A 610 -1.27 14.76 -55.11
N PHE A 611 -2.26 15.65 -54.96
CA PHE A 611 -3.67 15.22 -54.86
C PHE A 611 -4.13 14.56 -56.16
N GLY A 612 -3.83 15.20 -57.31
CA GLY A 612 -4.13 14.65 -58.63
C GLY A 612 -3.44 13.31 -58.86
N TYR A 613 -2.14 13.23 -58.57
CA TYR A 613 -1.36 12.01 -58.76
C TYR A 613 -1.88 10.84 -57.93
N TYR A 614 -2.19 11.07 -56.65
CA TYR A 614 -2.76 10.03 -55.78
C TYR A 614 -4.15 9.59 -56.28
N HIS A 615 -5.01 10.54 -56.69
CA HIS A 615 -6.34 10.23 -57.18
C HIS A 615 -6.33 9.42 -58.49
N GLU A 616 -5.41 9.72 -59.41
CA GLU A 616 -5.26 8.98 -60.67
C GLU A 616 -4.65 7.58 -60.48
N HIS A 617 -3.85 7.38 -59.43
CA HIS A 617 -3.08 6.15 -59.20
C HIS A 617 -3.46 5.40 -57.91
N LYS A 618 -4.72 5.48 -57.47
CA LYS A 618 -5.20 4.87 -56.20
C LYS A 618 -4.80 3.41 -56.01
N ASP A 619 -4.88 2.61 -57.07
CA ASP A 619 -4.54 1.19 -57.05
C ASP A 619 -3.05 0.95 -56.73
N MET A 620 -2.17 1.89 -57.13
CA MET A 620 -0.74 1.82 -56.82
C MET A 620 -0.48 2.06 -55.32
N PHE A 621 -1.21 2.99 -54.71
CA PHE A 621 -1.06 3.31 -53.29
C PHE A 621 -1.76 2.29 -52.37
N LYS A 622 -2.71 1.49 -52.87
CA LYS A 622 -3.45 0.46 -52.12
C LYS A 622 -4.08 0.98 -50.82
N GLY A 623 -4.53 2.23 -50.84
CA GLY A 623 -5.13 2.90 -49.68
C GLY A 623 -4.16 3.32 -48.57
N ARG A 624 -2.84 3.25 -48.80
CA ARG A 624 -1.80 3.77 -47.91
C ARG A 624 -1.76 5.28 -47.95
N LYS A 625 -1.34 5.91 -46.85
CA LYS A 625 -1.37 7.38 -46.73
C LYS A 625 -0.29 8.06 -47.56
N LEU A 626 -0.48 9.34 -47.87
CA LEU A 626 0.49 10.22 -48.53
C LEU A 626 0.78 11.44 -47.66
N PHE A 627 2.03 11.59 -47.25
CA PHE A 627 2.56 12.73 -46.51
C PHE A 627 3.01 13.82 -47.51
N ILE A 628 2.60 15.07 -47.24
CA ILE A 628 2.76 16.22 -48.13
C ILE A 628 3.28 17.40 -47.31
N ASN A 629 4.47 17.87 -47.65
CA ASN A 629 5.07 19.07 -47.08
C ASN A 629 4.26 20.33 -47.45
N SER A 630 3.97 21.17 -46.46
CA SER A 630 3.24 22.43 -46.62
C SER A 630 3.98 23.60 -45.98
N ILE A 631 3.72 24.80 -46.50
CA ILE A 631 4.29 26.09 -46.07
C ILE A 631 3.17 26.95 -45.46
N PRO A 632 2.87 26.85 -44.15
CA PRO A 632 1.71 27.52 -43.54
C PRO A 632 1.75 29.04 -43.56
N SER A 633 2.95 29.62 -43.68
CA SER A 633 3.12 31.08 -43.80
C SER A 633 2.61 31.63 -45.14
N CYS A 634 2.40 30.77 -46.14
CA CYS A 634 1.91 31.12 -47.48
C CYS A 634 0.77 30.18 -47.93
N PRO A 635 -0.36 30.12 -47.21
CA PRO A 635 -1.40 29.15 -47.49
C PRO A 635 -2.14 29.48 -48.78
N MET A 636 -2.59 28.46 -49.51
CA MET A 636 -3.46 28.64 -50.68
C MET A 636 -4.72 29.44 -50.32
N PRO A 637 -5.27 30.27 -51.23
CA PRO A 637 -6.55 30.95 -51.02
C PRO A 637 -7.68 29.95 -50.71
N ASP A 638 -8.57 30.29 -49.75
CA ASP A 638 -9.60 29.37 -49.25
C ASP A 638 -10.47 28.76 -50.35
N LYS A 639 -10.87 29.57 -51.33
CA LYS A 639 -11.71 29.14 -52.44
C LYS A 639 -11.02 28.10 -53.33
N GLU A 640 -9.74 28.29 -53.63
CA GLU A 640 -8.97 27.35 -54.45
C GLU A 640 -8.71 26.04 -53.70
N PHE A 641 -8.42 26.13 -52.40
CA PHE A 641 -8.27 24.95 -51.56
C PHE A 641 -9.59 24.19 -51.40
N GLU A 642 -10.73 24.89 -51.30
CA GLU A 642 -12.07 24.31 -51.32
C GLU A 642 -12.35 23.55 -52.62
N GLU A 643 -12.08 24.18 -53.77
CA GLU A 643 -12.27 23.57 -55.08
C GLU A 643 -11.39 22.31 -55.23
N LEU A 644 -10.15 22.36 -54.73
CA LEU A 644 -9.24 21.21 -54.72
C LEU A 644 -9.77 20.06 -53.85
N CYS A 645 -10.19 20.36 -52.62
CA CYS A 645 -10.72 19.34 -51.68
C CYS A 645 -12.03 18.72 -52.21
N ASN A 646 -12.93 19.54 -52.77
CA ASN A 646 -14.18 19.05 -53.35
C ASN A 646 -13.92 18.13 -54.56
N LYS A 647 -12.91 18.44 -55.38
CA LYS A 647 -12.53 17.63 -56.54
C LYS A 647 -11.97 16.27 -56.14
N TYR A 648 -11.24 16.18 -55.02
CA TYR A 648 -10.52 14.99 -54.57
C TYR A 648 -11.00 14.46 -53.21
N ASN A 649 -12.28 14.67 -52.89
CA ASN A 649 -12.86 14.36 -51.57
C ASN A 649 -12.67 12.90 -51.13
N ASP A 650 -12.59 11.97 -52.08
CA ASP A 650 -12.51 10.54 -51.82
C ASP A 650 -11.11 10.04 -51.39
N ILE A 651 -10.10 10.92 -51.38
CA ILE A 651 -8.74 10.59 -50.94
C ILE A 651 -8.28 11.39 -49.73
N LEU A 652 -9.07 12.37 -49.25
CA LEU A 652 -8.65 13.32 -48.21
C LEU A 652 -8.25 12.63 -46.90
N ASP A 653 -8.94 11.56 -46.52
CA ASP A 653 -8.63 10.76 -45.31
C ASP A 653 -7.30 9.99 -45.40
N LYS A 654 -6.73 9.90 -46.61
CA LYS A 654 -5.43 9.30 -46.90
C LYS A 654 -4.30 10.32 -46.93
N LEU A 655 -4.60 11.61 -46.91
CA LEU A 655 -3.59 12.66 -46.97
C LEU A 655 -3.16 13.07 -45.56
N VAL A 656 -1.85 13.28 -45.39
CA VAL A 656 -1.24 13.81 -44.17
C VAL A 656 -0.45 15.05 -44.56
N ILE A 657 -0.79 16.20 -44.00
CA ILE A 657 -0.08 17.45 -44.27
C ILE A 657 0.98 17.67 -43.20
N GLU A 658 2.22 17.90 -43.62
CA GLU A 658 3.40 18.08 -42.78
C GLU A 658 3.76 19.57 -42.64
N PHE A 659 4.13 19.97 -41.42
CA PHE A 659 4.58 21.32 -41.10
C PHE A 659 5.81 21.28 -40.20
N THR A 660 6.80 22.14 -40.44
CA THR A 660 8.02 22.20 -39.63
C THR A 660 7.76 22.76 -38.22
N GLU A 661 8.49 22.29 -37.19
CA GLU A 661 8.37 22.79 -35.80
C GLU A 661 8.55 24.32 -35.68
N GLN A 662 9.42 24.91 -36.51
CA GLN A 662 9.83 26.32 -36.47
C GLN A 662 9.02 27.24 -37.40
N THR A 663 7.82 26.83 -37.81
CA THR A 663 7.04 27.60 -38.79
C THR A 663 6.80 29.05 -38.31
N GLU A 664 7.25 30.05 -39.08
CA GLU A 664 7.04 31.50 -38.83
C GLU A 664 5.59 31.95 -39.14
N ALA A 665 4.59 31.13 -38.81
CA ALA A 665 3.18 31.44 -39.08
C ALA A 665 2.55 32.16 -37.88
N SER A 666 1.66 33.13 -38.15
CA SER A 666 0.87 33.78 -37.11
C SER A 666 -0.19 32.83 -36.55
N SER A 667 -0.69 33.10 -35.33
CA SER A 667 -1.78 32.32 -34.71
C SER A 667 -3.00 32.17 -35.65
N GLU A 668 -3.38 33.23 -36.36
CA GLU A 668 -4.48 33.20 -37.34
C GLU A 668 -4.22 32.27 -38.53
N GLN A 669 -2.96 32.11 -38.97
CA GLN A 669 -2.61 31.20 -40.06
C GLN A 669 -2.63 29.74 -39.60
N LEU A 670 -2.31 29.49 -38.32
CA LEU A 670 -2.35 28.16 -37.72
C LEU A 670 -3.79 27.70 -37.45
N ASP A 671 -4.65 28.60 -36.94
CA ASP A 671 -6.08 28.31 -36.73
C ASP A 671 -6.76 27.89 -38.03
N LYS A 672 -6.44 28.55 -39.15
CA LYS A 672 -6.98 28.19 -40.48
C LYS A 672 -6.62 26.78 -40.92
N VAL A 673 -5.42 26.29 -40.60
CA VAL A 673 -5.01 24.93 -40.92
C VAL A 673 -5.83 23.92 -40.11
N LEU A 674 -6.07 24.21 -38.83
CA LEU A 674 -6.89 23.39 -37.95
C LEU A 674 -8.36 23.37 -38.38
N GLU A 675 -8.93 24.51 -38.76
CA GLU A 675 -10.28 24.60 -39.32
C GLU A 675 -10.43 23.77 -40.61
N ARG A 676 -9.44 23.84 -41.50
CA ARG A 676 -9.42 23.03 -42.74
C ARG A 676 -9.32 21.54 -42.42
N ARG A 677 -8.50 21.17 -41.45
CA ARG A 677 -8.39 19.78 -40.97
C ARG A 677 -9.73 19.26 -40.49
N GLU A 678 -10.43 20.00 -39.63
CA GLU A 678 -11.75 19.59 -39.12
C GLU A 678 -12.80 19.50 -40.23
N LYS A 679 -12.80 20.45 -41.17
CA LYS A 679 -13.78 20.51 -42.25
C LYS A 679 -13.61 19.39 -43.30
N TYR A 680 -12.37 19.01 -43.62
CA TYR A 680 -12.06 18.12 -44.74
C TYR A 680 -11.50 16.75 -44.32
N GLY A 681 -11.13 16.56 -43.05
CA GLY A 681 -10.79 15.26 -42.49
C GLY A 681 -9.42 14.69 -42.89
N PHE A 682 -8.53 15.50 -43.47
CA PHE A 682 -7.13 15.11 -43.65
C PHE A 682 -6.37 15.11 -42.31
N ARG A 683 -5.22 14.45 -42.25
CA ARG A 683 -4.40 14.35 -41.02
C ARG A 683 -3.26 15.35 -41.03
N VAL A 684 -2.68 15.63 -39.86
CA VAL A 684 -1.56 16.55 -39.71
C VAL A 684 -0.37 15.86 -39.07
N ALA A 685 0.84 16.20 -39.51
CA ALA A 685 2.10 15.79 -38.90
C ALA A 685 3.01 16.99 -38.65
N ILE A 686 3.82 16.93 -37.59
CA ILE A 686 4.88 17.92 -37.33
C ILE A 686 6.21 17.32 -37.77
N ASP A 687 6.98 18.11 -38.52
CA ASP A 687 8.27 17.76 -39.09
C ASP A 687 9.46 18.46 -38.41
N ASP A 688 10.66 17.90 -38.56
CA ASP A 688 11.93 18.38 -37.99
C ASP A 688 11.91 18.58 -36.46
N TYR A 689 11.13 17.77 -35.73
CA TYR A 689 10.94 17.94 -34.29
C TYR A 689 12.24 17.61 -33.52
N GLY A 690 12.72 18.57 -32.73
CA GLY A 690 13.85 18.38 -31.80
C GLY A 690 15.20 19.01 -32.19
N THR A 691 15.23 19.91 -33.18
CA THR A 691 16.45 20.62 -33.63
C THR A 691 16.77 21.93 -32.88
N GLY A 692 15.98 22.31 -31.86
CA GLY A 692 16.12 23.53 -31.05
C GLY A 692 15.49 23.44 -29.64
N TYR A 693 15.33 24.56 -28.91
CA TYR A 693 14.54 24.60 -27.65
C TYR A 693 13.10 24.17 -27.96
N SER A 694 12.81 22.89 -27.77
CA SER A 694 11.54 22.27 -28.16
C SER A 694 10.36 22.98 -27.51
N ASN A 695 9.50 23.58 -28.34
CA ASN A 695 8.38 24.37 -27.86
C ASN A 695 7.15 23.47 -27.76
N ILE A 696 6.98 22.80 -26.61
CA ILE A 696 5.81 21.97 -26.25
C ILE A 696 4.48 22.69 -26.59
N SER A 697 4.48 24.03 -26.54
CA SER A 697 3.35 24.86 -26.95
C SER A 697 2.82 24.54 -28.35
N ASN A 698 3.68 24.28 -29.35
CA ASN A 698 3.24 24.00 -30.71
C ASN A 698 2.56 22.63 -30.81
N LEU A 699 3.07 21.60 -30.10
CA LEU A 699 2.42 20.28 -30.04
C LEU A 699 1.04 20.35 -29.38
N LEU A 700 0.90 21.15 -28.33
CA LEU A 700 -0.39 21.38 -27.64
C LEU A 700 -1.38 22.15 -28.52
N THR A 701 -0.90 23.11 -29.32
CA THR A 701 -1.77 23.86 -30.24
C THR A 701 -2.22 23.02 -31.43
N PHE A 702 -1.33 22.23 -32.04
CA PHE A 702 -1.66 21.49 -33.27
C PHE A 702 -2.38 20.16 -33.04
N MET A 703 -2.17 19.53 -31.87
CA MET A 703 -2.60 18.16 -31.58
C MET A 703 -2.44 17.23 -32.81
N PRO A 704 -1.20 17.06 -33.30
CA PRO A 704 -0.95 16.37 -34.57
C PRO A 704 -1.31 14.89 -34.49
N ASN A 705 -1.40 14.22 -35.63
CA ASN A 705 -1.56 12.76 -35.66
C ASN A 705 -0.22 12.02 -35.65
N CYS A 706 0.87 12.70 -36.01
CA CYS A 706 2.20 12.13 -36.10
C CYS A 706 3.26 13.20 -35.79
N VAL A 707 4.31 12.81 -35.08
CA VAL A 707 5.50 13.63 -34.82
C VAL A 707 6.69 12.96 -35.50
N LYS A 708 7.35 13.67 -36.43
CA LYS A 708 8.56 13.21 -37.10
C LYS A 708 9.77 13.72 -36.33
N ILE A 709 10.59 12.79 -35.84
CA ILE A 709 11.81 13.05 -35.10
C ILE A 709 12.93 13.28 -36.12
N ASP A 710 13.53 14.47 -36.06
CA ASP A 710 14.52 14.91 -37.04
C ASP A 710 15.72 13.96 -37.15
N ARG A 711 16.26 13.86 -38.37
CA ARG A 711 17.43 13.05 -38.69
C ARG A 711 18.63 13.36 -37.80
N SER A 712 18.85 14.60 -37.37
CA SER A 712 20.01 14.95 -36.53
C SER A 712 20.00 14.25 -35.17
N LEU A 713 18.80 13.89 -34.67
CA LEU A 713 18.60 13.11 -33.45
C LEU A 713 18.67 11.60 -33.70
N ILE A 714 18.30 11.16 -34.90
CA ILE A 714 18.29 9.73 -35.28
C ILE A 714 19.67 9.22 -35.73
N MET A 715 20.44 10.06 -36.43
CA MET A 715 21.75 9.71 -36.95
C MET A 715 22.71 9.36 -35.81
N ASP A 716 23.31 8.17 -35.87
CA ASP A 716 24.20 7.61 -34.87
C ASP A 716 23.57 7.49 -33.47
N ILE A 717 22.24 7.42 -33.37
CA ILE A 717 21.54 7.35 -32.07
C ILE A 717 21.96 6.14 -31.23
N HIS A 718 22.33 5.03 -31.85
CA HIS A 718 22.83 3.84 -31.18
C HIS A 718 24.17 4.06 -30.43
N GLU A 719 24.93 5.10 -30.77
CA GLU A 719 26.21 5.44 -30.15
C GLU A 719 26.12 6.62 -29.15
N ASP A 720 25.06 7.45 -29.23
CA ASP A 720 24.90 8.65 -28.39
C ASP A 720 23.70 8.53 -27.43
N LYS A 721 24.00 8.24 -26.15
CA LYS A 721 23.00 8.13 -25.07
C LYS A 721 22.17 9.41 -24.89
N ARG A 722 22.70 10.59 -25.18
CA ARG A 722 21.94 11.85 -25.04
C ARG A 722 20.87 11.96 -26.11
N LYS A 723 21.20 11.54 -27.34
CA LYS A 723 20.21 11.42 -28.43
C LYS A 723 19.15 10.37 -28.12
N GLN A 724 19.53 9.23 -27.54
CA GLN A 724 18.57 8.21 -27.07
C GLN A 724 17.62 8.77 -26.03
N HIS A 725 18.12 9.42 -24.98
CA HIS A 725 17.28 10.02 -23.95
C HIS A 725 16.32 11.07 -24.53
N PHE A 726 16.81 11.94 -25.41
CA PHE A 726 16.00 12.98 -26.03
C PHE A 726 14.92 12.41 -26.96
N ALA A 727 15.27 11.45 -27.80
CA ALA A 727 14.30 10.77 -28.67
C ALA A 727 13.30 9.92 -27.86
N GLN A 728 13.70 9.29 -26.74
CA GLN A 728 12.79 8.55 -25.87
C GLN A 728 11.71 9.47 -25.29
N ASN A 729 12.11 10.63 -24.76
CA ASN A 729 11.16 11.60 -24.22
C ASN A 729 10.16 12.09 -25.29
N ILE A 730 10.58 12.22 -26.56
CA ILE A 730 9.69 12.58 -27.66
C ILE A 730 8.71 11.45 -27.97
N ILE A 731 9.18 10.20 -27.98
CA ILE A 731 8.34 9.00 -28.20
C ILE A 731 7.30 8.86 -27.08
N ASP A 732 7.74 8.94 -25.82
CA ASP A 732 6.86 8.83 -24.65
C ASP A 732 5.82 9.95 -24.65
N TYR A 733 6.24 11.19 -24.92
CA TYR A 733 5.33 12.33 -25.02
C TYR A 733 4.31 12.15 -26.15
N ALA A 734 4.74 11.65 -27.31
CA ALA A 734 3.84 11.37 -28.43
C ALA A 734 2.79 10.32 -28.01
N HIS A 735 3.20 9.23 -27.36
CA HIS A 735 2.31 8.17 -26.92
C HIS A 735 1.33 8.60 -25.83
N ASP A 736 1.78 9.36 -24.84
CA ASP A 736 0.94 9.91 -23.77
C ASP A 736 -0.18 10.82 -24.29
N ASN A 737 0.02 11.42 -25.47
CA ASN A 737 -0.93 12.30 -26.14
C ASN A 737 -1.63 11.64 -27.35
N GLU A 738 -1.51 10.31 -27.52
CA GLU A 738 -2.12 9.53 -28.61
C GLU A 738 -1.62 9.90 -30.03
N PHE A 739 -0.42 10.47 -30.14
CA PHE A 739 0.27 10.75 -31.40
C PHE A 739 1.15 9.56 -31.80
N MET A 740 1.35 9.34 -33.10
CA MET A 740 2.35 8.39 -33.59
C MET A 740 3.73 9.05 -33.64
N ALA A 741 4.79 8.31 -33.29
CA ALA A 741 6.17 8.77 -33.44
C ALA A 741 6.81 8.15 -34.69
N LEU A 742 7.39 9.00 -35.57
CA LEU A 742 8.08 8.60 -36.80
C LEU A 742 9.55 9.00 -36.72
N ALA A 743 10.47 8.04 -36.86
CA ALA A 743 11.90 8.33 -36.94
C ALA A 743 12.35 8.58 -38.38
N GLU A 744 12.88 9.77 -38.65
CA GLU A 744 13.38 10.16 -39.97
C GLU A 744 14.88 9.89 -40.12
N GLY A 745 15.28 9.50 -41.34
CA GLY A 745 16.68 9.39 -41.70
C GLY A 745 17.38 8.16 -41.12
N VAL A 746 16.65 7.06 -40.91
CA VAL A 746 17.24 5.78 -40.47
C VAL A 746 18.06 5.16 -41.59
N GLU A 747 19.38 5.04 -41.39
CA GLU A 747 20.32 4.57 -42.41
C GLU A 747 21.04 3.28 -42.00
N LYS A 748 21.13 2.98 -40.70
CA LYS A 748 21.84 1.81 -40.16
C LYS A 748 20.90 0.84 -39.42
N VAL A 749 21.24 -0.45 -39.43
CA VAL A 749 20.46 -1.50 -38.75
C VAL A 749 20.51 -1.34 -37.23
N GLU A 750 21.60 -0.78 -36.72
CA GLU A 750 21.81 -0.47 -35.32
C GLU A 750 20.88 0.65 -34.85
N GLU A 751 20.74 1.73 -35.64
CA GLU A 751 19.76 2.80 -35.39
C GLU A 751 18.34 2.24 -35.37
N LEU A 752 18.00 1.41 -36.36
CA LEU A 752 16.72 0.72 -36.46
C LEU A 752 16.41 -0.11 -35.20
N ARG A 753 17.38 -0.90 -34.73
CA ARG A 753 17.20 -1.74 -33.53
C ARG A 753 16.98 -0.89 -32.28
N THR A 754 17.77 0.17 -32.12
CA THR A 754 17.65 1.09 -30.99
C THR A 754 16.27 1.76 -30.98
N LEU A 755 15.83 2.29 -32.11
CA LEU A 755 14.53 2.98 -32.22
C LEU A 755 13.33 2.04 -32.01
N ILE A 756 13.37 0.82 -32.56
CA ILE A 756 12.33 -0.20 -32.28
C ILE A 756 12.34 -0.55 -30.79
N GLY A 757 13.52 -0.68 -30.17
CA GLY A 757 13.70 -0.91 -28.74
C GLY A 757 13.06 0.18 -27.87
N MET A 758 13.14 1.43 -28.31
CA MET A 758 12.58 2.62 -27.67
C MET A 758 11.07 2.78 -27.86
N GLY A 759 10.44 1.96 -28.71
CA GLY A 759 9.00 1.98 -28.95
C GLY A 759 8.52 2.81 -30.14
N ILE A 760 9.40 3.19 -31.07
CA ILE A 760 8.99 3.97 -32.26
C ILE A 760 7.87 3.28 -33.06
N ASP A 761 6.93 4.05 -33.63
CA ASP A 761 5.81 3.48 -34.41
C ASP A 761 6.13 3.31 -35.89
N LEU A 762 6.76 4.33 -36.47
CA LEU A 762 7.00 4.47 -37.91
C LEU A 762 8.47 4.78 -38.19
N ILE A 763 8.98 4.26 -39.30
CA ILE A 763 10.38 4.44 -39.71
C ILE A 763 10.44 4.88 -41.17
N GLN A 764 11.31 5.86 -41.41
CA GLN A 764 11.64 6.35 -42.74
C GLN A 764 13.14 6.60 -42.86
N GLY A 765 13.74 6.17 -43.96
CA GLY A 765 15.18 6.40 -44.20
C GLY A 765 15.73 5.55 -45.32
N TYR A 766 17.03 5.68 -45.61
CA TYR A 766 17.64 4.95 -46.72
C TYR A 766 17.79 3.45 -46.45
N LEU A 767 17.73 3.02 -45.19
CA LEU A 767 17.72 1.62 -44.82
C LEU A 767 16.46 0.90 -45.31
N THR A 768 15.30 1.57 -45.32
CA THR A 768 14.04 0.98 -45.79
C THR A 768 13.92 1.09 -47.31
N ALA A 769 13.94 2.31 -47.86
CA ALA A 769 14.14 2.58 -49.28
C ALA A 769 14.44 4.07 -49.54
N LYS A 770 15.15 4.35 -50.64
CA LYS A 770 15.39 5.72 -51.12
C LYS A 770 14.16 6.27 -51.86
N PRO A 771 13.99 7.61 -51.93
CA PRO A 771 12.92 8.22 -52.72
C PRO A 771 13.02 7.87 -54.21
N SER A 772 11.96 7.33 -54.79
CA SER A 772 11.89 6.92 -56.20
C SER A 772 10.69 7.52 -56.93
N PRO A 773 10.76 7.72 -58.26
CA PRO A 773 9.60 8.18 -59.04
C PRO A 773 8.45 7.15 -59.06
N GLU A 774 8.77 5.86 -58.87
CA GLU A 774 7.78 4.78 -58.76
C GLU A 774 7.41 4.52 -57.29
N VAL A 775 6.12 4.26 -57.03
CA VAL A 775 5.61 3.88 -55.70
C VAL A 775 5.88 2.40 -55.46
N ILE A 776 6.90 2.08 -54.66
CA ILE A 776 7.25 0.68 -54.36
C ILE A 776 6.23 0.05 -53.42
N ASN A 777 5.93 -1.24 -53.61
CA ASN A 777 4.86 -1.92 -52.87
C ASN A 777 5.31 -2.71 -51.64
N SER A 778 6.61 -2.96 -51.53
CA SER A 778 7.27 -3.65 -50.43
C SER A 778 8.73 -3.20 -50.34
N ILE A 779 9.27 -3.15 -49.13
CA ILE A 779 10.70 -2.98 -48.89
C ILE A 779 11.46 -4.30 -49.07
N ASP A 780 12.79 -4.24 -48.99
CA ASP A 780 13.65 -5.41 -49.02
C ASP A 780 13.23 -6.46 -47.97
N ARG A 781 13.24 -7.74 -48.36
CA ARG A 781 12.73 -8.84 -47.54
C ARG A 781 13.57 -9.05 -46.28
N ASP A 782 14.88 -8.87 -46.37
CA ASP A 782 15.79 -9.06 -45.24
C ASP A 782 15.62 -7.93 -44.23
N ILE A 783 15.45 -6.69 -44.69
CA ILE A 783 15.12 -5.54 -43.83
C ILE A 783 13.75 -5.74 -43.16
N LYS A 784 12.75 -6.20 -43.91
CA LYS A 784 11.41 -6.50 -43.35
C LYS A 784 11.45 -7.58 -42.27
N ASN A 785 12.22 -8.65 -42.49
CA ASN A 785 12.42 -9.69 -41.49
C ASN A 785 13.16 -9.14 -40.26
N LYS A 786 14.17 -8.29 -40.45
CA LYS A 786 14.90 -7.63 -39.35
C LYS A 786 13.99 -6.79 -38.46
N ILE A 787 13.07 -6.03 -39.07
CA ILE A 787 12.06 -5.24 -38.33
C ILE A 787 11.19 -6.16 -37.49
N LYS A 788 10.69 -7.26 -38.07
CA LYS A 788 9.87 -8.25 -37.35
C LYS A 788 10.64 -8.95 -36.23
N GLU A 789 11.90 -9.31 -36.46
CA GLU A 789 12.77 -9.90 -35.44
C GLU A 789 12.97 -8.95 -34.26
N CYS A 790 13.22 -7.67 -34.53
CA CYS A 790 13.32 -6.63 -33.49
C CYS A 790 11.99 -6.42 -32.75
N ALA A 791 10.85 -6.45 -33.45
CA ALA A 791 9.53 -6.23 -32.85
C ALA A 791 9.04 -7.41 -31.99
N ILE A 792 9.25 -8.66 -32.42
CA ILE A 792 8.90 -9.88 -31.65
C ILE A 792 9.73 -9.98 -30.36
N GLY A 793 10.97 -9.46 -30.39
CA GLY A 793 11.80 -9.34 -29.19
C GLY A 793 11.25 -8.36 -28.13
N ASN A 794 10.37 -7.43 -28.53
CA ASN A 794 9.87 -6.33 -27.69
C ASN A 794 8.46 -6.56 -27.11
N GLU A 795 7.57 -7.32 -27.76
CA GLU A 795 6.20 -7.58 -27.26
C GLU A 795 6.12 -8.44 -25.97
N ASN A 796 7.23 -9.06 -25.53
CA ASN A 796 7.27 -9.92 -24.35
C ASN A 796 8.07 -9.37 -23.15
N LYS A 797 8.48 -8.09 -23.16
CA LYS A 797 9.30 -7.50 -22.11
C LYS A 797 9.05 -5.99 -22.06
N ARG A 798 8.84 -5.38 -20.88
CA ARG A 798 9.58 -4.12 -20.59
C ARG A 798 11.02 -4.51 -20.90
N ALA A 799 11.58 -4.07 -22.03
CA ALA A 799 12.81 -4.65 -22.55
C ALA A 799 13.83 -4.68 -21.42
N ARG A 800 14.25 -5.88 -21.00
CA ARG A 800 15.20 -6.05 -19.89
C ARG A 800 16.52 -5.42 -20.31
N LYS A 801 16.68 -4.13 -20.05
CA LYS A 801 17.93 -3.42 -20.26
C LYS A 801 18.84 -3.83 -19.11
N THR A 802 19.80 -4.68 -19.44
CA THR A 802 20.72 -5.30 -18.47
C THR A 802 22.03 -4.53 -18.47
N TYR A 803 22.47 -4.06 -17.31
CA TYR A 803 23.78 -3.45 -17.11
C TYR A 803 24.78 -4.57 -16.81
N PHE A 804 25.78 -4.78 -17.67
CA PHE A 804 26.79 -5.81 -17.48
C PHE A 804 28.00 -5.21 -16.78
N THR A 805 28.33 -5.70 -15.57
CA THR A 805 29.49 -5.19 -14.83
C THR A 805 30.78 -5.73 -15.44
N GLY A 806 31.79 -4.88 -15.64
CA GLY A 806 33.09 -5.26 -16.24
C GLY A 806 33.45 -4.63 -17.60
N SER A 807 32.56 -3.81 -18.21
CA SER A 807 32.89 -3.05 -19.44
C SER A 807 33.62 -1.74 -19.18
N GLU A 808 33.46 -1.16 -17.99
CA GLU A 808 34.09 0.08 -17.53
C GLU A 808 34.76 -0.20 -16.18
N SER A 809 35.91 0.43 -15.91
CA SER A 809 36.76 0.20 -14.74
C SER A 809 36.23 0.87 -13.46
N GLU A 810 34.93 0.73 -13.18
CA GLU A 810 34.28 1.33 -12.01
C GLU A 810 33.85 0.24 -11.02
N ASP A 811 34.43 0.28 -9.82
CA ASP A 811 34.13 -0.64 -8.71
C ASP A 811 32.89 -0.18 -7.90
N GLU A 812 32.29 0.96 -8.27
CA GLU A 812 31.11 1.54 -7.63
C GLU A 812 30.05 1.95 -8.68
N LEU A 813 28.79 1.60 -8.44
CA LEU A 813 27.64 1.93 -9.29
C LEU A 813 26.58 2.69 -8.49
N ALA A 814 26.03 3.76 -9.07
CA ALA A 814 24.89 4.47 -8.49
C ALA A 814 23.57 3.89 -9.03
N LEU A 815 22.77 3.25 -8.18
CA LEU A 815 21.54 2.56 -8.57
C LEU A 815 20.52 3.51 -9.24
N MET A 816 20.34 4.70 -8.67
CA MET A 816 19.46 5.73 -9.23
C MET A 816 19.91 6.16 -10.64
N ALA A 817 21.22 6.23 -10.91
CA ALA A 817 21.73 6.58 -12.24
C ALA A 817 21.42 5.49 -13.27
N LEU A 818 21.51 4.22 -12.88
CA LEU A 818 21.14 3.09 -13.73
C LEU A 818 19.63 3.08 -14.03
N ASP A 819 18.80 3.38 -13.04
CA ASP A 819 17.35 3.49 -13.23
C ASP A 819 16.97 4.70 -14.11
N PHE A 820 17.65 5.86 -13.97
CA PHE A 820 17.49 6.99 -14.90
C PHE A 820 17.90 6.63 -16.33
N GLU A 821 18.87 5.73 -16.49
CA GLU A 821 19.23 5.16 -17.79
C GLU A 821 18.29 4.02 -18.22
N ASN A 822 17.17 3.78 -17.52
CA ASN A 822 16.18 2.73 -17.79
C ASN A 822 16.75 1.31 -17.74
N TYR A 823 17.84 1.05 -17.01
CA TYR A 823 18.26 -0.32 -16.69
C TYR A 823 17.24 -0.96 -15.74
N THR A 824 16.96 -2.24 -15.96
CA THR A 824 15.99 -3.03 -15.18
C THR A 824 16.62 -4.29 -14.59
N GLU A 825 17.83 -4.62 -15.01
CA GLU A 825 18.63 -5.72 -14.48
C GLU A 825 20.11 -5.29 -14.41
N ILE A 826 20.82 -5.65 -13.34
CA ILE A 826 22.28 -5.51 -13.21
C ILE A 826 22.85 -6.93 -13.22
N PHE A 827 23.63 -7.27 -14.24
CA PHE A 827 24.30 -8.56 -14.37
C PHE A 827 25.75 -8.44 -13.91
N VAL A 828 26.02 -8.95 -12.71
CA VAL A 828 27.30 -8.86 -12.02
C VAL A 828 28.24 -9.97 -12.49
N THR A 829 29.33 -9.61 -13.17
CA THR A 829 30.39 -10.55 -13.60
C THR A 829 31.75 -10.26 -12.96
N MET A 830 31.95 -9.05 -12.42
CA MET A 830 33.17 -8.70 -11.69
C MET A 830 33.17 -9.27 -10.27
N LYS A 831 34.37 -9.42 -9.70
CA LYS A 831 34.54 -10.02 -8.37
C LYS A 831 34.12 -9.11 -7.23
N ASP A 832 34.47 -7.83 -7.27
CA ASP A 832 34.19 -6.88 -6.19
C ASP A 832 33.39 -5.73 -6.76
N LEU A 833 32.21 -5.44 -6.22
CA LEU A 833 31.34 -4.37 -6.70
C LEU A 833 30.61 -3.70 -5.53
N THR A 834 30.51 -2.37 -5.57
CA THR A 834 29.64 -1.61 -4.66
C THR A 834 28.47 -1.00 -5.45
N ILE A 835 27.24 -1.18 -4.98
CA ILE A 835 26.05 -0.50 -5.50
C ILE A 835 25.53 0.46 -4.43
N LYS A 836 25.50 1.75 -4.75
CA LYS A 836 25.03 2.83 -3.87
C LYS A 836 23.63 3.28 -4.30
N GLY A 837 22.69 3.24 -3.38
CA GLY A 837 21.37 3.83 -3.54
C GLY A 837 21.32 5.27 -3.03
N VAL A 838 20.11 5.82 -3.00
CA VAL A 838 19.82 7.13 -2.43
C VAL A 838 18.70 6.93 -1.42
N LYS A 839 18.83 7.56 -0.26
CA LYS A 839 17.80 7.51 0.78
C LYS A 839 16.45 7.95 0.21
N ASP A 840 15.39 7.22 0.55
CA ASP A 840 14.01 7.45 0.09
C ASP A 840 13.77 7.22 -1.43
N TYR A 841 14.76 6.67 -2.14
CA TYR A 841 14.59 6.22 -3.53
C TYR A 841 14.41 4.70 -3.60
N VAL A 842 13.38 4.25 -4.30
CA VAL A 842 13.07 2.83 -4.47
C VAL A 842 13.22 2.44 -5.94
N SER A 843 14.04 1.42 -6.19
CA SER A 843 14.37 0.93 -7.53
C SER A 843 13.54 -0.30 -7.92
N ASP A 844 13.16 -0.42 -9.19
CA ASP A 844 12.56 -1.65 -9.74
C ASP A 844 13.63 -2.67 -10.21
N THR A 845 14.92 -2.31 -10.14
CA THR A 845 16.01 -3.07 -10.76
C THR A 845 16.31 -4.39 -10.03
N THR A 846 16.57 -5.44 -10.82
CA THR A 846 16.98 -6.77 -10.33
C THR A 846 18.49 -6.94 -10.41
N ILE A 847 19.14 -7.46 -9.38
CA ILE A 847 20.57 -7.75 -9.39
C ILE A 847 20.78 -9.26 -9.64
N ARG A 848 21.41 -9.63 -10.74
CA ARG A 848 21.73 -11.02 -11.08
C ARG A 848 23.23 -11.24 -11.02
N ILE A 849 23.66 -12.26 -10.29
CA ILE A 849 25.04 -12.70 -10.20
C ILE A 849 25.31 -13.73 -11.29
N ALA A 850 26.44 -13.62 -11.98
CA ALA A 850 26.86 -14.63 -12.94
C ALA A 850 27.09 -16.01 -12.29
N ASP A 851 26.91 -17.06 -13.09
CA ASP A 851 27.28 -18.43 -12.70
C ASP A 851 28.80 -18.53 -12.50
N ASP A 852 29.24 -19.45 -11.64
CA ASP A 852 30.64 -19.72 -11.29
C ASP A 852 31.42 -18.49 -10.74
N LEU A 853 30.71 -17.50 -10.20
CA LEU A 853 31.33 -16.30 -9.63
C LEU A 853 31.71 -16.51 -8.16
N ASP A 854 32.97 -16.23 -7.82
CA ASP A 854 33.46 -16.15 -6.42
C ASP A 854 33.88 -14.69 -6.15
N GLY A 855 33.06 -13.97 -5.37
CA GLY A 855 33.18 -12.51 -5.25
C GLY A 855 32.36 -11.88 -4.13
N LYS A 856 32.44 -10.56 -4.04
CA LYS A 856 31.84 -9.69 -3.04
C LYS A 856 30.99 -8.60 -3.70
N LEU A 857 29.74 -8.46 -3.23
CA LEU A 857 28.84 -7.37 -3.60
C LEU A 857 28.52 -6.55 -2.36
N LYS A 858 28.80 -5.25 -2.38
CA LYS A 858 28.42 -4.32 -1.32
C LYS A 858 27.20 -3.52 -1.75
N LEU A 859 26.16 -3.48 -0.91
CA LEU A 859 24.99 -2.61 -1.08
C LEU A 859 25.00 -1.52 -0.02
N GLU A 860 24.89 -0.26 -0.43
CA GLU A 860 24.89 0.91 0.46
C GLU A 860 23.64 1.75 0.22
N ASP A 861 22.76 1.85 1.23
CA ASP A 861 21.51 2.64 1.17
C ASP A 861 20.59 2.32 -0.02
N VAL A 862 20.43 1.03 -0.34
CA VAL A 862 19.66 0.52 -1.49
C VAL A 862 18.25 0.10 -1.08
N ALA A 863 17.22 0.61 -1.75
CA ALA A 863 15.85 0.10 -1.64
C ALA A 863 15.32 -0.44 -2.99
N ILE A 864 14.70 -1.62 -2.98
CA ILE A 864 14.14 -2.30 -4.16
C ILE A 864 12.63 -2.56 -3.97
N SER A 865 11.82 -2.19 -4.97
CA SER A 865 10.35 -2.28 -4.99
C SER A 865 9.82 -3.71 -5.17
N ASP A 866 8.49 -3.86 -5.05
CA ASP A 866 7.69 -5.06 -5.31
C ASP A 866 7.06 -5.12 -6.72
N ASN A 867 7.41 -4.21 -7.64
CA ASN A 867 6.80 -4.08 -8.97
C ASN A 867 7.15 -5.21 -9.97
N SER A 868 7.80 -6.29 -9.53
CA SER A 868 8.25 -7.39 -10.39
C SER A 868 8.18 -8.74 -9.69
N ASP A 869 7.82 -9.79 -10.42
CA ASP A 869 7.81 -11.16 -9.92
C ASP A 869 9.22 -11.79 -9.82
N ILE A 870 10.27 -11.08 -10.25
CA ILE A 870 11.65 -11.58 -10.21
C ILE A 870 12.26 -11.25 -8.84
N PRO A 871 13.04 -12.13 -8.21
CA PRO A 871 13.75 -11.82 -6.96
C PRO A 871 14.60 -10.54 -7.08
N ALA A 872 14.75 -9.78 -5.99
CA ALA A 872 15.59 -8.58 -5.97
C ALA A 872 17.05 -8.91 -6.29
N ILE A 873 17.53 -10.04 -5.76
CA ILE A 873 18.88 -10.56 -6.00
C ILE A 873 18.77 -12.02 -6.44
N VAL A 874 19.43 -12.39 -7.53
CA VAL A 874 19.45 -13.75 -8.06
C VAL A 874 20.89 -14.25 -8.12
N ILE A 875 21.23 -15.22 -7.27
CA ILE A 875 22.56 -15.82 -7.24
C ILE A 875 22.73 -16.81 -8.40
N GLY A 876 23.87 -16.75 -9.08
CA GLY A 876 24.24 -17.69 -10.13
C GLY A 876 24.53 -19.10 -9.60
N LYS A 877 24.43 -20.10 -10.47
CA LYS A 877 24.76 -21.49 -10.11
C LYS A 877 26.26 -21.62 -9.86
N HIS A 878 26.63 -22.45 -8.88
CA HIS A 878 28.03 -22.70 -8.52
C HIS A 878 28.81 -21.47 -8.03
N SER A 879 28.10 -20.37 -7.75
CA SER A 879 28.68 -19.11 -7.28
C SER A 879 28.78 -19.08 -5.76
N ARG A 880 29.78 -18.35 -5.25
CA ARG A 880 29.96 -18.00 -3.84
C ARG A 880 30.02 -16.48 -3.71
N LEU A 881 29.00 -15.90 -3.09
CA LEU A 881 28.89 -14.44 -2.96
C LEU A 881 28.97 -14.02 -1.49
N THR A 882 29.87 -13.08 -1.17
CA THR A 882 29.77 -12.28 0.06
C THR A 882 28.95 -11.02 -0.22
N LEU A 883 27.76 -10.89 0.37
CA LEU A 883 26.90 -9.72 0.25
C LEU A 883 27.10 -8.79 1.47
N GLU A 884 27.85 -7.70 1.31
CA GLU A 884 28.08 -6.72 2.38
C GLU A 884 26.97 -5.66 2.41
N ILE A 885 26.30 -5.51 3.55
CA ILE A 885 25.26 -4.51 3.79
C ILE A 885 25.85 -3.32 4.56
N ALA A 886 25.81 -2.15 3.94
CA ALA A 886 26.17 -0.86 4.52
C ALA A 886 24.97 0.09 4.51
N GLY A 887 24.82 0.92 5.55
CA GLY A 887 23.66 1.82 5.64
C GLY A 887 22.35 1.06 5.85
N VAL A 888 21.28 1.45 5.15
CA VAL A 888 19.96 0.79 5.20
C VAL A 888 19.62 0.17 3.85
N VAL A 889 19.51 -1.16 3.80
CA VAL A 889 19.10 -1.89 2.59
C VAL A 889 17.70 -2.48 2.78
N GLU A 890 16.75 -2.08 1.94
CA GLU A 890 15.35 -2.55 2.00
C GLU A 890 14.95 -3.27 0.71
N LEU A 891 14.64 -4.56 0.77
CA LEU A 891 14.25 -5.36 -0.37
C LEU A 891 12.79 -5.80 -0.24
N ARG A 892 11.91 -5.36 -1.14
CA ARG A 892 10.52 -5.85 -1.16
C ARG A 892 10.31 -7.13 -1.98
N ARG A 893 11.42 -7.74 -2.42
CA ARG A 893 11.49 -8.98 -3.20
C ARG A 893 12.62 -9.86 -2.66
N PRO A 894 12.55 -11.20 -2.82
CA PRO A 894 13.50 -12.12 -2.20
C PRO A 894 14.92 -12.06 -2.74
N ILE A 895 15.84 -12.69 -2.01
CA ILE A 895 17.15 -13.13 -2.49
C ILE A 895 17.06 -14.61 -2.87
N PHE A 896 17.23 -14.91 -4.15
CA PHE A 896 17.16 -16.28 -4.68
C PHE A 896 18.54 -16.96 -4.69
N VAL A 897 18.64 -18.11 -4.02
CA VAL A 897 19.87 -18.89 -3.82
C VAL A 897 19.66 -20.32 -4.32
N PRO A 898 20.04 -20.65 -5.57
CA PRO A 898 19.82 -21.99 -6.12
C PRO A 898 20.75 -23.04 -5.49
N ALA A 899 20.32 -24.30 -5.47
CA ALA A 899 21.17 -25.43 -5.06
C ALA A 899 22.55 -25.42 -5.75
N GLY A 900 23.59 -25.70 -4.97
CA GLY A 900 24.99 -25.68 -5.41
C GLY A 900 25.65 -24.30 -5.43
N SER A 901 24.94 -23.23 -5.05
CA SER A 901 25.51 -21.90 -4.80
C SER A 901 25.57 -21.57 -3.31
N GLN A 902 26.29 -20.51 -2.94
CA GLN A 902 26.39 -20.01 -1.56
C GLN A 902 26.29 -18.49 -1.53
N VAL A 903 25.60 -17.96 -0.53
CA VAL A 903 25.63 -16.54 -0.19
C VAL A 903 25.93 -16.34 1.30
N ASP A 904 26.88 -15.48 1.62
CA ASP A 904 27.21 -15.03 2.98
C ASP A 904 26.89 -13.54 3.09
N ILE A 905 25.83 -13.19 3.83
CA ILE A 905 25.38 -11.81 4.04
C ILE A 905 26.07 -11.25 5.29
N VAL A 906 26.86 -10.19 5.13
CA VAL A 906 27.70 -9.61 6.20
C VAL A 906 27.48 -8.11 6.31
N GLY A 907 27.96 -7.48 7.39
CA GLY A 907 28.05 -6.03 7.49
C GLY A 907 27.38 -5.45 8.73
N SER A 908 27.62 -4.16 8.97
CA SER A 908 27.15 -3.44 10.15
C SER A 908 25.89 -2.61 9.91
N GLY A 909 25.34 -2.63 8.70
CA GLY A 909 24.12 -1.90 8.33
C GLY A 909 22.82 -2.55 8.79
N LYS A 910 21.68 -2.01 8.37
CA LYS A 910 20.36 -2.62 8.56
C LYS A 910 19.89 -3.26 7.25
N LEU A 911 19.59 -4.56 7.28
CA LEU A 911 18.94 -5.27 6.18
C LEU A 911 17.46 -5.47 6.51
N LYS A 912 16.57 -5.06 5.62
CA LYS A 912 15.15 -5.39 5.69
C LYS A 912 14.72 -6.12 4.42
N ILE A 913 14.09 -7.28 4.56
CA ILE A 913 13.46 -7.99 3.44
C ILE A 913 11.99 -8.18 3.76
N ASP A 914 11.10 -7.67 2.92
CA ASP A 914 9.64 -7.73 3.13
C ASP A 914 8.96 -8.29 1.89
N THR A 915 8.47 -9.52 1.99
CA THR A 915 7.94 -10.26 0.83
C THR A 915 6.50 -10.67 1.05
N SER A 916 5.66 -10.39 0.07
CA SER A 916 4.26 -10.82 0.03
C SER A 916 4.00 -11.65 -1.24
N ALA A 917 3.85 -12.96 -1.09
CA ALA A 917 3.60 -13.86 -2.20
C ALA A 917 2.92 -15.14 -1.71
N VAL A 918 2.11 -15.80 -2.56
CA VAL A 918 1.43 -17.05 -2.20
C VAL A 918 2.42 -18.13 -1.71
N PHE A 919 3.58 -18.20 -2.37
CA PHE A 919 4.74 -19.04 -2.00
C PHE A 919 5.95 -18.16 -1.62
N GLY A 920 5.85 -17.46 -0.49
CA GLY A 920 6.82 -16.45 -0.08
C GLY A 920 8.11 -17.01 0.53
N TYR A 921 9.23 -16.35 0.27
CA TYR A 921 10.50 -16.56 0.97
C TYR A 921 11.28 -15.25 1.05
N CYS A 922 12.21 -15.11 2.01
CA CYS A 922 13.10 -13.95 2.06
C CYS A 922 14.47 -14.27 1.44
N ILE A 923 15.09 -15.38 1.86
CA ILE A 923 16.41 -15.81 1.38
C ILE A 923 16.38 -17.31 1.09
N GLY A 924 16.69 -17.69 -0.16
CA GLY A 924 16.76 -19.08 -0.58
C GLY A 924 15.89 -19.35 -1.82
N THR A 925 14.90 -20.23 -1.71
CA THR A 925 13.97 -20.54 -2.80
C THR A 925 12.54 -20.64 -2.30
N ASP A 926 11.58 -20.74 -3.21
CA ASP A 926 10.21 -21.12 -2.85
C ASP A 926 10.14 -22.53 -2.25
N ILE A 927 8.94 -22.92 -1.82
CA ILE A 927 8.66 -24.23 -1.19
C ILE A 927 8.85 -25.44 -2.10
N PHE A 928 9.04 -25.25 -3.42
CA PHE A 928 9.24 -26.32 -4.40
C PHE A 928 10.70 -26.42 -4.85
N GLY A 929 11.48 -25.35 -4.67
CA GLY A 929 12.88 -25.26 -5.06
C GLY A 929 13.86 -25.89 -4.09
N ASN A 930 15.03 -26.27 -4.62
CA ASN A 930 16.17 -26.65 -3.81
C ASN A 930 17.09 -25.43 -3.60
N PHE A 931 17.45 -25.14 -2.36
CA PHE A 931 18.27 -23.98 -2.00
C PHE A 931 19.76 -24.32 -1.78
N GLY A 932 20.63 -23.34 -2.03
CA GLY A 932 22.07 -23.40 -1.80
C GLY A 932 22.46 -23.23 -0.32
N SER A 933 23.75 -22.98 -0.04
CA SER A 933 24.18 -22.61 1.32
C SER A 933 23.86 -21.14 1.61
N ILE A 934 23.35 -20.85 2.80
CA ILE A 934 22.93 -19.52 3.20
C ILE A 934 23.61 -19.16 4.53
N GLY A 935 24.47 -18.14 4.52
CA GLY A 935 25.08 -17.54 5.69
C GLY A 935 24.50 -16.15 5.96
N LEU A 936 24.01 -15.88 7.18
CA LEU A 936 23.60 -14.55 7.64
C LEU A 936 24.49 -14.16 8.82
N HIS A 937 25.53 -13.38 8.54
CA HIS A 937 26.66 -13.04 9.40
C HIS A 937 26.74 -11.52 9.69
N MET A 938 25.64 -10.93 10.18
CA MET A 938 25.46 -9.47 10.29
C MET A 938 25.85 -8.91 11.66
N ASP A 939 26.78 -7.96 11.71
CA ASP A 939 27.09 -7.17 12.92
C ASP A 939 26.01 -6.11 13.23
N GLY A 940 25.19 -5.79 12.21
CA GLY A 940 24.05 -4.88 12.30
C GLY A 940 22.73 -5.57 12.62
N GLU A 941 21.62 -5.03 12.10
CA GLU A 941 20.26 -5.57 12.31
C GLU A 941 19.72 -6.19 11.01
N ALA A 942 19.09 -7.36 11.11
CA ALA A 942 18.36 -7.98 9.99
C ALA A 942 16.87 -8.15 10.36
N GLU A 943 15.96 -7.62 9.55
CA GLU A 943 14.50 -7.70 9.70
C GLU A 943 13.91 -8.42 8.49
N LEU A 944 13.39 -9.63 8.66
CA LEU A 944 12.88 -10.46 7.57
C LEU A 944 11.39 -10.72 7.75
N ILE A 945 10.59 -10.36 6.75
CA ILE A 945 9.13 -10.48 6.76
C ILE A 945 8.72 -11.34 5.57
N ALA A 946 8.08 -12.47 5.86
CA ALA A 946 7.54 -13.37 4.85
C ALA A 946 6.05 -13.60 5.10
N ASP A 947 5.20 -13.02 4.24
CA ASP A 947 3.75 -13.17 4.28
C ASP A 947 3.26 -13.94 3.04
N GLY A 948 2.55 -15.04 3.27
CA GLY A 948 2.11 -15.93 2.20
C GLY A 948 1.32 -17.13 2.68
N GLU A 949 0.54 -17.79 1.81
CA GLU A 949 -0.21 -18.98 2.23
C GLU A 949 0.74 -20.10 2.67
N ARG A 950 1.83 -20.32 1.95
CA ARG A 950 2.92 -21.20 2.35
C ARG A 950 4.25 -20.49 2.21
N SER A 951 4.99 -20.33 3.30
CA SER A 951 6.19 -19.50 3.29
C SER A 951 7.38 -20.10 4.04
N VAL A 952 8.58 -19.81 3.57
CA VAL A 952 9.85 -20.16 4.23
C VAL A 952 10.70 -18.90 4.32
N CYS A 953 10.95 -18.35 5.51
CA CYS A 953 11.68 -17.08 5.61
C CYS A 953 13.14 -17.22 5.16
N ILE A 954 13.90 -18.15 5.76
CA ILE A 954 15.24 -18.54 5.29
C ILE A 954 15.25 -20.04 4.95
N GLY A 955 15.55 -20.37 3.69
CA GLY A 955 15.65 -21.73 3.18
C GLY A 955 14.79 -21.97 1.94
N GLY A 956 14.02 -23.04 1.89
CA GLY A 956 13.15 -23.33 0.75
C GLY A 956 12.47 -24.70 0.83
N GLY A 957 12.13 -25.29 -0.33
CA GLY A 957 11.58 -26.63 -0.40
C GLY A 957 12.53 -27.67 0.19
N SER A 958 13.74 -27.74 -0.36
CA SER A 958 14.76 -28.73 0.05
C SER A 958 16.16 -28.15 0.08
N ALA A 959 17.00 -28.60 1.01
CA ALA A 959 18.41 -28.27 0.97
C ALA A 959 19.09 -29.01 -0.20
N GLY A 960 19.92 -28.31 -0.98
CA GLY A 960 20.84 -28.93 -1.93
C GLY A 960 21.87 -29.84 -1.25
N GLU A 961 22.61 -30.62 -2.05
CA GLU A 961 23.64 -31.52 -1.51
C GLU A 961 24.72 -30.70 -0.77
N ASN A 962 24.93 -31.03 0.51
CA ASN A 962 25.81 -30.29 1.43
C ASN A 962 25.43 -28.82 1.70
N SER A 963 24.25 -28.38 1.30
CA SER A 963 23.73 -27.05 1.67
C SER A 963 23.46 -26.97 3.18
N TYR A 964 23.63 -25.79 3.74
CA TYR A 964 23.39 -25.49 5.16
C TYR A 964 22.85 -24.07 5.33
N ILE A 965 22.29 -23.79 6.51
CA ILE A 965 21.91 -22.45 6.93
C ILE A 965 22.76 -22.10 8.17
N ASP A 966 23.61 -21.09 8.06
CA ASP A 966 24.42 -20.58 9.16
C ASP A 966 23.98 -19.15 9.50
N ILE A 967 23.69 -18.89 10.78
CA ILE A 967 23.32 -17.56 11.26
C ILE A 967 24.26 -17.19 12.39
N SER A 968 24.89 -16.02 12.29
CA SER A 968 25.59 -15.39 13.40
C SER A 968 25.46 -13.88 13.32
N GLY A 969 25.14 -13.18 14.40
CA GLY A 969 25.03 -11.73 14.26
C GLY A 969 24.33 -11.06 15.41
N LYS A 970 24.49 -9.74 15.49
CA LYS A 970 24.06 -9.00 16.68
C LYS A 970 22.57 -9.14 16.96
N LYS A 971 21.72 -8.96 15.94
CA LYS A 971 20.26 -9.01 16.08
C LYS A 971 19.57 -9.40 14.78
N VAL A 972 18.73 -10.45 14.82
CA VAL A 972 17.93 -10.92 13.69
C VAL A 972 16.47 -11.03 14.13
N GLU A 973 15.57 -10.34 13.43
CA GLU A 973 14.12 -10.39 13.66
C GLU A 973 13.41 -10.99 12.44
N MET A 974 12.51 -11.94 12.68
CA MET A 974 11.72 -12.59 11.64
C MET A 974 10.23 -12.53 11.98
N LEU A 975 9.41 -12.07 11.03
CA LEU A 975 7.96 -12.14 11.11
C LEU A 975 7.45 -13.00 9.94
N VAL A 976 6.86 -14.15 10.26
CA VAL A 976 6.36 -15.06 9.23
C VAL A 976 4.89 -15.34 9.47
N SER A 977 4.07 -15.03 8.47
CA SER A 977 2.62 -15.20 8.51
C SER A 977 2.15 -16.08 7.36
N GLY A 978 1.18 -16.96 7.62
CA GLY A 978 0.70 -17.88 6.60
C GLY A 978 -0.04 -19.11 7.11
N LYS A 979 -0.50 -19.98 6.21
CA LYS A 979 -1.16 -21.24 6.61
C LYS A 979 -0.13 -22.31 7.01
N HIS A 980 0.92 -22.47 6.22
CA HIS A 980 2.02 -23.41 6.49
C HIS A 980 3.36 -22.69 6.39
N VAL A 981 4.04 -22.49 7.50
CA VAL A 981 5.22 -21.62 7.55
C VAL A 981 6.43 -22.29 8.20
N VAL A 982 7.62 -21.95 7.71
CA VAL A 982 8.91 -22.28 8.33
C VAL A 982 9.73 -21.01 8.45
N ALA A 983 10.20 -20.65 9.66
CA ALA A 983 11.07 -19.46 9.77
C ALA A 983 12.47 -19.77 9.22
N ILE A 984 13.10 -20.83 9.73
CA ILE A 984 14.44 -21.23 9.31
C ILE A 984 14.45 -22.72 8.99
N GLY A 985 14.68 -23.08 7.72
CA GLY A 985 14.90 -24.46 7.31
C GLY A 985 14.22 -24.88 6.01
N GLY A 986 13.68 -26.10 5.97
CA GLY A 986 13.18 -26.72 4.74
C GLY A 986 11.78 -27.31 4.86
N MET A 987 11.06 -27.50 3.76
CA MET A 987 9.74 -28.15 3.77
C MET A 987 9.84 -29.67 3.63
N GLU A 988 10.72 -30.19 2.77
CA GLU A 988 10.69 -31.59 2.32
C GLU A 988 11.90 -32.43 2.74
N ASN A 989 13.13 -31.89 2.68
CA ASN A 989 14.37 -32.66 2.86
C ASN A 989 15.15 -32.31 4.15
N GLU A 990 16.20 -33.11 4.44
CA GLU A 990 17.09 -32.89 5.59
C GLU A 990 17.80 -31.55 5.46
N VAL A 991 17.84 -30.79 6.55
CA VAL A 991 18.50 -29.48 6.61
C VAL A 991 19.47 -29.42 7.80
N ARG A 992 20.65 -28.83 7.57
CA ARG A 992 21.60 -28.48 8.62
C ARG A 992 21.50 -26.99 8.93
N ILE A 993 21.27 -26.67 10.19
CA ILE A 993 21.06 -25.30 10.66
C ILE A 993 22.02 -25.06 11.83
N ASN A 994 22.90 -24.08 11.70
CA ASN A 994 23.77 -23.63 12.79
C ASN A 994 23.47 -22.18 13.14
N ILE A 995 23.24 -21.88 14.42
CA ILE A 995 23.01 -20.51 14.90
C ILE A 995 23.98 -20.24 16.03
N ASN A 996 24.82 -19.21 15.90
CA ASN A 996 25.88 -18.91 16.86
C ASN A 996 25.90 -17.42 17.21
N ASP A 997 26.14 -17.06 18.48
CA ASP A 997 26.38 -15.66 18.91
C ASP A 997 25.34 -14.68 18.36
N THR A 998 24.05 -14.97 18.58
CA THR A 998 22.94 -14.21 17.98
C THR A 998 21.82 -13.87 18.96
N GLU A 999 21.26 -12.65 18.88
CA GLU A 999 19.93 -12.34 19.44
C GLU A 999 18.87 -12.54 18.33
N LEU A 1000 18.19 -13.68 18.36
CA LEU A 1000 17.21 -14.09 17.34
C LEU A 1000 15.79 -13.93 17.88
N TYR A 1001 14.99 -13.08 17.24
CA TYR A 1001 13.56 -12.91 17.52
C TYR A 1001 12.74 -13.47 16.36
N VAL A 1002 11.86 -14.44 16.63
CA VAL A 1002 10.97 -15.03 15.62
C VAL A 1002 9.53 -14.89 16.08
N ARG A 1003 8.67 -14.36 15.21
CA ARG A 1003 7.22 -14.34 15.42
C ARG A 1003 6.51 -15.09 14.29
N LEU A 1004 5.74 -16.10 14.66
CA LEU A 1004 4.92 -16.89 13.72
C LEU A 1004 3.43 -16.65 13.95
N ASN A 1005 2.70 -16.30 12.90
CA ASN A 1005 1.24 -16.24 12.88
C ASN A 1005 0.70 -17.22 11.83
N CYS A 1006 0.27 -18.42 12.25
CA CYS A 1006 0.01 -19.47 11.27
C CYS A 1006 -0.95 -20.58 11.70
N SER A 1007 -1.58 -21.26 10.74
CA SER A 1007 -2.29 -22.52 11.07
C SER A 1007 -1.30 -23.63 11.43
N THR A 1008 -0.19 -23.76 10.69
CA THR A 1008 0.87 -24.72 10.98
C THR A 1008 2.23 -24.07 10.81
N GLY A 1009 3.10 -24.15 11.83
CA GLY A 1009 4.38 -23.44 11.82
C GLY A 1009 5.53 -24.21 12.45
N ILE A 1010 6.72 -24.01 11.88
CA ILE A 1010 8.01 -24.42 12.46
C ILE A 1010 8.89 -23.18 12.63
N CYS A 1011 9.42 -22.95 13.82
CA CYS A 1011 10.41 -21.87 14.01
C CYS A 1011 11.75 -22.26 13.38
N ILE A 1012 12.36 -23.36 13.82
CA ILE A 1012 13.65 -23.84 13.29
C ILE A 1012 13.57 -25.34 13.02
N GLY A 1013 13.70 -25.76 11.76
CA GLY A 1013 13.76 -27.18 11.41
C GLY A 1013 13.18 -27.53 10.04
N SER A 1014 12.48 -28.66 9.93
CA SER A 1014 12.00 -29.17 8.63
C SER A 1014 10.58 -29.73 8.65
N GLY A 1015 9.78 -29.41 7.64
CA GLY A 1015 8.37 -29.81 7.51
C GLY A 1015 8.15 -31.32 7.41
N GLY A 1016 9.05 -32.05 6.75
CA GLY A 1016 8.82 -33.47 6.40
C GLY A 1016 10.01 -34.42 6.60
N SER A 1017 11.20 -33.91 6.93
CA SER A 1017 12.44 -34.69 7.02
C SER A 1017 13.29 -34.33 8.24
N PRO A 1018 14.29 -35.15 8.61
CA PRO A 1018 15.14 -34.88 9.77
C PRO A 1018 15.79 -33.50 9.71
N ALA A 1019 15.90 -32.83 10.84
CA ALA A 1019 16.70 -31.61 10.94
C ALA A 1019 17.91 -31.86 11.84
N LYS A 1020 19.05 -31.28 11.46
CA LYS A 1020 20.23 -31.17 12.33
C LYS A 1020 20.38 -29.72 12.73
N VAL A 1021 19.97 -29.39 13.95
CA VAL A 1021 19.99 -28.03 14.48
C VAL A 1021 21.06 -27.94 15.57
N ASN A 1022 21.97 -26.99 15.42
CA ASN A 1022 22.99 -26.66 16.40
C ASN A 1022 22.86 -25.17 16.75
N ILE A 1023 22.61 -24.87 18.02
CA ILE A 1023 22.50 -23.50 18.51
C ILE A 1023 23.52 -23.32 19.63
N LYS A 1024 24.24 -22.20 19.61
CA LYS A 1024 25.27 -21.92 20.59
C LYS A 1024 25.38 -20.42 20.89
N ASP A 1025 25.64 -20.08 22.15
CA ASP A 1025 25.87 -18.71 22.60
C ASP A 1025 24.75 -17.74 22.13
N THR A 1026 23.49 -18.21 22.02
CA THR A 1026 22.38 -17.50 21.36
C THR A 1026 21.25 -17.18 22.34
N VAL A 1027 20.63 -16.01 22.18
CA VAL A 1027 19.36 -15.65 22.82
C VAL A 1027 18.25 -15.81 21.78
N LEU A 1028 17.45 -16.86 21.92
CA LEU A 1028 16.30 -17.13 21.04
C LEU A 1028 15.01 -16.70 21.73
N ARG A 1029 14.34 -15.69 21.17
CA ARG A 1029 12.97 -15.31 21.53
C ARG A 1029 12.02 -15.77 20.45
N TYR A 1030 11.03 -16.57 20.81
CA TYR A 1030 10.10 -17.15 19.85
C TYR A 1030 8.65 -17.03 20.31
N ASP A 1031 7.87 -16.25 19.58
CA ASP A 1031 6.43 -16.10 19.77
C ASP A 1031 5.66 -16.81 18.64
N GLY A 1032 4.91 -17.87 18.95
CA GLY A 1032 4.14 -18.63 17.96
C GLY A 1032 2.65 -18.67 18.27
N PHE A 1033 1.82 -18.28 17.30
CA PHE A 1033 0.36 -18.25 17.40
C PHE A 1033 -0.33 -19.06 16.30
N GLY A 1034 -1.24 -19.96 16.69
CA GLY A 1034 -2.19 -20.67 15.82
C GLY A 1034 -2.27 -22.19 16.01
N ASP A 1035 -2.72 -22.98 15.02
CA ASP A 1035 -3.28 -24.31 15.33
C ASP A 1035 -2.22 -25.36 15.73
N THR A 1036 -1.18 -25.56 14.92
CA THR A 1036 -0.15 -26.58 15.14
C THR A 1036 1.24 -25.98 15.03
N ILE A 1037 2.00 -25.97 16.12
CA ILE A 1037 3.27 -25.24 16.17
C ILE A 1037 4.37 -26.11 16.76
N SER A 1038 5.52 -26.14 16.09
CA SER A 1038 6.76 -26.68 16.62
C SER A 1038 7.79 -25.55 16.70
N GLY A 1039 8.46 -25.38 17.84
CA GLY A 1039 9.55 -24.41 17.94
C GLY A 1039 10.78 -24.91 17.21
N ILE A 1040 11.60 -25.70 17.88
CA ILE A 1040 12.79 -26.28 17.25
C ILE A 1040 12.52 -27.76 17.00
N ASN A 1041 12.54 -28.19 15.72
CA ASN A 1041 12.67 -29.55 15.18
C ASN A 1041 11.80 -29.80 13.91
N SER A 1042 11.52 -31.06 13.56
CA SER A 1042 10.73 -31.49 12.40
C SER A 1042 9.42 -32.20 12.78
N PHE A 1043 8.42 -32.21 11.88
CA PHE A 1043 7.22 -33.05 11.98
C PHE A 1043 7.41 -34.50 11.51
N THR A 1044 8.63 -34.92 11.11
CA THR A 1044 8.92 -36.28 10.63
C THR A 1044 8.92 -37.33 11.76
N GLU A 1045 8.68 -38.60 11.43
CA GLU A 1045 8.86 -39.74 12.35
C GLU A 1045 10.34 -40.15 12.51
N MET A 1046 11.20 -39.72 11.60
CA MET A 1046 12.63 -40.01 11.57
C MET A 1046 13.41 -39.25 12.64
N GLU A 1047 14.60 -39.75 12.98
CA GLU A 1047 15.42 -39.16 14.06
C GLU A 1047 16.05 -37.83 13.64
N SER A 1048 15.76 -36.77 14.39
CA SER A 1048 16.35 -35.43 14.25
C SER A 1048 17.26 -35.10 15.43
N THR A 1049 18.27 -34.26 15.22
CA THR A 1049 19.24 -33.89 16.28
C THR A 1049 19.15 -32.41 16.59
N VAL A 1050 19.05 -32.07 17.88
CA VAL A 1050 19.07 -30.69 18.37
C VAL A 1050 20.16 -30.59 19.43
N GLU A 1051 21.20 -29.80 19.16
CA GLU A 1051 22.29 -29.50 20.10
C GLU A 1051 22.21 -28.02 20.50
N LEU A 1052 22.17 -27.75 21.81
CA LEU A 1052 22.12 -26.41 22.41
C LEU A 1052 23.30 -26.26 23.39
N GLU A 1053 24.07 -25.18 23.31
CA GLU A 1053 25.19 -24.91 24.21
C GLU A 1053 25.25 -23.43 24.60
N ASN A 1054 25.12 -23.13 25.90
CA ASN A 1054 25.20 -21.76 26.44
C ASN A 1054 24.14 -20.79 25.88
N ASP A 1055 22.93 -21.29 25.66
CA ASP A 1055 21.81 -20.54 25.06
C ASP A 1055 20.76 -20.09 26.07
N ARG A 1056 20.04 -19.01 25.77
CA ARG A 1056 18.85 -18.58 26.49
C ARG A 1056 17.64 -18.63 25.56
N LEU A 1057 16.66 -19.47 25.88
CA LEU A 1057 15.47 -19.69 25.07
C LEU A 1057 14.24 -19.12 25.78
N GLU A 1058 13.67 -18.06 25.22
CA GLU A 1058 12.44 -17.40 25.66
C GLU A 1058 11.32 -17.74 24.66
N ILE A 1059 10.49 -18.73 24.98
CA ILE A 1059 9.52 -19.30 24.04
C ILE A 1059 8.09 -19.07 24.55
N MET A 1060 7.25 -18.39 23.78
CA MET A 1060 5.82 -18.24 24.03
C MET A 1060 5.02 -18.86 22.89
N LEU A 1061 4.28 -19.91 23.19
CA LEU A 1061 3.46 -20.63 22.21
C LEU A 1061 2.01 -20.68 22.66
N MET A 1062 1.10 -20.26 21.78
CA MET A 1062 -0.35 -20.31 22.00
C MET A 1062 -1.03 -20.98 20.81
N GLY A 1063 -1.69 -22.13 21.04
CA GLY A 1063 -2.25 -22.89 19.94
C GLY A 1063 -3.06 -24.13 20.32
N LYS A 1064 -3.44 -24.95 19.34
CA LYS A 1064 -4.15 -26.22 19.60
C LYS A 1064 -3.18 -27.37 19.91
N ASN A 1065 -2.17 -27.57 19.08
CA ASN A 1065 -1.14 -28.60 19.24
C ASN A 1065 0.25 -27.95 19.20
N ILE A 1066 0.93 -27.85 20.33
CA ILE A 1066 2.18 -27.10 20.43
C ILE A 1066 3.30 -27.91 21.06
N ILE A 1067 4.51 -27.74 20.54
CA ILE A 1067 5.73 -28.32 21.08
C ILE A 1067 6.83 -27.26 21.03
N GLY A 1068 7.39 -26.90 22.17
CA GLY A 1068 8.49 -25.93 22.24
C GLY A 1068 9.75 -26.46 21.57
N LEU A 1069 10.30 -27.56 22.09
CA LEU A 1069 11.49 -28.23 21.54
C LEU A 1069 11.17 -29.69 21.28
N GLY A 1070 10.96 -30.11 20.03
CA GLY A 1070 10.71 -31.52 19.71
C GLY A 1070 9.69 -31.76 18.59
N SER A 1071 9.37 -33.02 18.35
CA SER A 1071 8.46 -33.47 17.28
C SER A 1071 7.21 -34.17 17.84
N PRO A 1072 6.00 -33.96 17.26
CA PRO A 1072 4.79 -34.66 17.66
C PRO A 1072 4.73 -36.12 17.18
N ALA A 1073 5.60 -36.51 16.23
CA ALA A 1073 5.60 -37.85 15.63
C ALA A 1073 6.99 -38.51 15.58
N GLY A 1074 8.07 -37.75 15.79
CA GLY A 1074 9.46 -38.18 15.60
C GLY A 1074 10.26 -38.54 16.83
N ARG A 1075 11.38 -39.23 16.58
CA ARG A 1075 12.47 -39.38 17.53
C ARG A 1075 13.35 -38.14 17.50
N VAL A 1076 13.66 -37.59 18.67
CA VAL A 1076 14.56 -36.43 18.78
C VAL A 1076 15.73 -36.82 19.67
N ALA A 1077 16.95 -36.60 19.20
CA ALA A 1077 18.15 -36.60 20.02
C ALA A 1077 18.46 -35.16 20.41
N LEU A 1078 17.94 -34.74 21.57
CA LEU A 1078 18.12 -33.40 22.11
C LEU A 1078 19.22 -33.40 23.18
N ARG A 1079 20.24 -32.56 22.99
CA ARG A 1079 21.30 -32.31 23.95
C ARG A 1079 21.37 -30.84 24.24
N ALA A 1080 21.15 -30.44 25.49
CA ALA A 1080 21.31 -29.06 25.92
C ALA A 1080 22.32 -28.98 27.06
N ARG A 1081 23.26 -28.04 26.97
CA ARG A 1081 24.27 -27.81 27.99
C ARG A 1081 24.38 -26.34 28.35
N LYS A 1082 24.33 -26.01 29.65
CA LYS A 1082 24.44 -24.63 30.16
C LYS A 1082 23.37 -23.69 29.57
N CYS A 1083 22.18 -24.20 29.27
CA CYS A 1083 21.10 -23.40 28.69
C CYS A 1083 20.13 -22.88 29.78
N GLU A 1084 19.55 -21.71 29.54
CA GLU A 1084 18.45 -21.13 30.32
C GLU A 1084 17.15 -21.24 29.52
N PHE A 1085 16.09 -21.82 30.10
CA PHE A 1085 14.79 -21.98 29.45
C PHE A 1085 13.73 -21.13 30.14
N GLU A 1086 13.08 -20.21 29.44
CA GLU A 1086 11.90 -19.46 29.90
C GLU A 1086 10.77 -19.70 28.89
N MET A 1087 9.94 -20.71 29.17
CA MET A 1087 8.97 -21.21 28.20
C MET A 1087 7.54 -21.10 28.74
N VAL A 1088 6.62 -20.63 27.91
CA VAL A 1088 5.17 -20.61 28.15
C VAL A 1088 4.48 -21.27 26.97
N CYS A 1089 3.89 -22.44 27.19
CA CYS A 1089 3.17 -23.19 26.16
C CYS A 1089 1.71 -23.38 26.60
N GLU A 1090 0.76 -22.74 25.90
CA GLU A 1090 -0.67 -22.82 26.19
C GLU A 1090 -1.45 -23.43 25.01
N GLY A 1091 -2.18 -24.53 25.26
CA GLY A 1091 -2.96 -25.16 24.21
C GLY A 1091 -3.69 -26.45 24.59
N ALA A 1092 -4.52 -26.97 23.68
CA ALA A 1092 -5.25 -28.22 23.91
C ALA A 1092 -4.32 -29.44 24.09
N ARG A 1093 -3.20 -29.46 23.35
CA ARG A 1093 -2.07 -30.35 23.55
C ARG A 1093 -0.78 -29.54 23.54
N ALA A 1094 -0.04 -29.50 24.64
CA ALA A 1094 1.14 -28.65 24.75
C ALA A 1094 2.34 -29.35 25.40
N PHE A 1095 3.52 -29.22 24.81
CA PHE A 1095 4.75 -29.78 25.35
C PHE A 1095 5.86 -28.73 25.40
N GLY A 1096 6.59 -28.68 26.50
CA GLY A 1096 7.78 -27.82 26.61
C GLY A 1096 8.93 -28.40 25.80
N ILE A 1097 9.56 -29.45 26.32
CA ILE A 1097 10.71 -30.15 25.71
C ILE A 1097 10.33 -31.62 25.49
N GLY A 1098 10.34 -32.08 24.25
CA GLY A 1098 10.03 -33.45 23.86
C GLY A 1098 8.54 -33.72 23.68
N TYR A 1099 8.18 -34.99 23.56
CA TYR A 1099 6.81 -35.46 23.30
C TYR A 1099 6.48 -36.71 24.11
N MET A 1100 5.26 -36.80 24.65
CA MET A 1100 4.82 -37.92 25.47
C MET A 1100 4.93 -39.25 24.70
N ASN A 1101 5.42 -40.30 25.37
CA ASN A 1101 5.58 -41.65 24.82
C ASN A 1101 6.52 -41.80 23.61
N SER A 1102 7.30 -40.77 23.26
CA SER A 1102 8.33 -40.87 22.23
C SER A 1102 9.58 -41.65 22.70
N ASP A 1103 10.27 -42.29 21.75
CA ASP A 1103 11.60 -42.91 21.97
C ASP A 1103 12.74 -41.86 21.91
N SER A 1104 12.42 -40.57 21.96
CA SER A 1104 13.39 -39.46 21.94
C SER A 1104 14.38 -39.57 23.10
N SER A 1105 15.63 -39.21 22.85
CA SER A 1105 16.70 -39.10 23.85
C SER A 1105 16.91 -37.63 24.21
N ILE A 1106 16.76 -37.30 25.49
CA ILE A 1106 16.85 -35.94 26.01
C ILE A 1106 17.96 -35.93 27.06
N ALA A 1107 19.04 -35.19 26.81
CA ALA A 1107 20.14 -35.02 27.74
C ALA A 1107 20.32 -33.53 28.07
N LEU A 1108 20.07 -33.15 29.32
CA LEU A 1108 20.22 -31.79 29.83
C LEU A 1108 21.34 -31.76 30.86
N ALA A 1109 22.31 -30.85 30.70
CA ALA A 1109 23.45 -30.72 31.61
C ALA A 1109 23.69 -29.25 32.00
N GLU A 1110 23.78 -28.95 33.30
CA GLU A 1110 24.04 -27.59 33.80
C GLU A 1110 22.97 -26.55 33.36
N CYS A 1111 21.72 -26.97 33.07
CA CYS A 1111 20.66 -26.08 32.56
C CYS A 1111 19.76 -25.51 33.67
N THR A 1112 19.21 -24.31 33.48
CA THR A 1112 18.31 -23.63 34.44
C THR A 1112 17.05 -23.06 33.78
N GLY A 1113 16.09 -22.59 34.58
CA GLY A 1113 14.97 -21.77 34.10
C GLY A 1113 13.60 -22.27 34.51
N ARG A 1114 12.55 -21.79 33.84
CA ARG A 1114 11.15 -22.13 34.08
C ARG A 1114 10.44 -22.53 32.79
N ILE A 1115 9.73 -23.65 32.85
CA ILE A 1115 8.84 -24.13 31.78
C ILE A 1115 7.43 -24.17 32.34
N ARG A 1116 6.53 -23.34 31.81
CA ARG A 1116 5.10 -23.36 32.11
C ARG A 1116 4.35 -23.96 30.94
N VAL A 1117 3.57 -25.00 31.20
CA VAL A 1117 2.67 -25.63 30.24
C VAL A 1117 1.26 -25.61 30.79
N SER A 1118 0.31 -25.01 30.07
CA SER A 1118 -1.12 -25.01 30.42
C SER A 1118 -1.91 -25.76 29.35
N THR A 1119 -2.35 -26.98 29.67
CA THR A 1119 -2.92 -27.91 28.67
C THR A 1119 -3.70 -29.08 29.28
N SER A 1120 -4.71 -29.59 28.57
CA SER A 1120 -5.40 -30.82 28.99
C SER A 1120 -4.62 -32.11 28.67
N ASP A 1121 -3.68 -32.07 27.73
CA ASP A 1121 -2.85 -33.23 27.32
C ASP A 1121 -1.42 -32.78 26.97
N GLY A 1122 -0.50 -32.89 27.93
CA GLY A 1122 0.85 -32.38 27.75
C GLY A 1122 1.75 -32.47 28.98
N MET A 1123 2.99 -32.00 28.86
CA MET A 1123 3.95 -31.92 29.97
C MET A 1123 5.12 -30.99 29.64
N CYS A 1124 5.83 -30.53 30.68
CA CYS A 1124 7.00 -29.67 30.54
C CYS A 1124 8.16 -30.41 29.86
N ILE A 1125 8.45 -31.65 30.24
CA ILE A 1125 9.52 -32.47 29.65
C ILE A 1125 8.99 -33.86 29.30
N GLY A 1126 8.78 -34.13 28.00
CA GLY A 1126 8.18 -35.34 27.46
C GLY A 1126 9.15 -36.35 26.85
N GLY A 1127 9.18 -37.56 27.41
CA GLY A 1127 9.90 -38.72 26.89
C GLY A 1127 9.70 -39.95 27.78
N ARG A 1128 10.02 -41.15 27.28
CA ARG A 1128 10.07 -42.35 28.16
C ARG A 1128 11.13 -42.12 29.24
N THR A 1129 10.82 -42.34 30.52
CA THR A 1129 11.69 -42.02 31.67
C THR A 1129 13.13 -42.55 31.55
N LYS A 1130 13.33 -43.68 30.88
CA LYS A 1130 14.66 -44.27 30.63
C LYS A 1130 15.53 -43.51 29.62
N ASN A 1131 14.98 -42.54 28.89
CA ASN A 1131 15.65 -41.81 27.82
C ASN A 1131 15.83 -40.31 28.15
N VAL A 1132 15.49 -39.87 29.36
CA VAL A 1132 15.68 -38.50 29.83
C VAL A 1132 16.79 -38.50 30.89
N GLU A 1133 17.90 -37.83 30.59
CA GLU A 1133 19.04 -37.67 31.49
C GLU A 1133 19.18 -36.19 31.87
N MET A 1134 19.15 -35.87 33.17
CA MET A 1134 19.37 -34.52 33.69
C MET A 1134 20.53 -34.54 34.67
N LYS A 1135 21.55 -33.71 34.43
CA LYS A 1135 22.75 -33.61 35.26
C LYS A 1135 22.99 -32.16 35.67
N ASP A 1136 23.01 -31.89 36.97
CA ASP A 1136 23.26 -30.56 37.53
C ASP A 1136 22.30 -29.46 37.00
N CYS A 1137 21.03 -29.81 36.71
CA CYS A 1137 20.02 -28.89 36.20
C CYS A 1137 19.06 -28.38 37.29
N THR A 1138 18.62 -27.12 37.18
CA THR A 1138 17.59 -26.50 38.04
C THR A 1138 16.47 -25.88 37.18
N ILE A 1139 15.56 -26.72 36.70
CA ILE A 1139 14.42 -26.30 35.85
C ILE A 1139 13.12 -26.42 36.66
N GLU A 1140 12.40 -25.31 36.79
CA GLU A 1140 11.07 -25.25 37.41
C GLU A 1140 10.01 -25.61 36.37
N CYS A 1141 9.40 -26.79 36.50
CA CYS A 1141 8.30 -27.23 35.64
C CYS A 1141 6.95 -26.88 36.31
N ILE A 1142 6.13 -26.07 35.65
CA ILE A 1142 4.81 -25.65 36.09
C ILE A 1142 3.79 -26.19 35.09
N GLU A 1143 3.04 -27.21 35.48
CA GLU A 1143 2.02 -27.84 34.65
C GLU A 1143 0.64 -27.50 35.22
N ASN A 1144 -0.26 -26.99 34.37
CA ASN A 1144 -1.68 -26.74 34.67
C ASN A 1144 -1.93 -25.76 35.83
N GLU A 1145 -1.39 -24.54 35.68
CA GLU A 1145 -1.91 -23.34 36.38
C GLU A 1145 -3.11 -22.73 35.67
#